data_AF-A0A7J6HY91-F1
#
_entry.id   AF-A0A7J6HY91-F1
#
_cell.length_a   1.000
_cell.length_b   1.000
_cell.length_c   1.000
_cell.angle_alpha   90.00
_cell.angle_beta   90.00
_cell.angle_gamma   90.00
#
_symmetry.space_group_name_H-M   'P 1'
#
loop_
_entity.id
_entity.type
_entity.pdbx_description
1 polymer ?
#
loop_
_entity_poly.entity_id
_entity_poly.type
_entity_poly.pdbx_seq_one_letter_code
_entity_poly.pdbx_strand_id
1 'polypeptide(L)'
;MSKILLSRIKPLHNPKTCSSPSYLKKLVDETIHILNTHDQWEQSLQTQFAESEIADVAHFVLDRLYDVELGLKFFDWAKKRPHCCFSNGFAHSSLLKLLAKFRVFSEIEEVMGQMKMEEIKPTRDALSVLLRTYVESGFVDKAIELYYIAVKVHDCIPSVFACNLLLNVLLKLGKVDIAQKVYEEMAKRGDRESLSLDNYSTAIMVKGFCKEGKVEEGRRLMEDRWGKGCVPNIVFYNTLINGYCRKGDTESANVLFKELKLKGFLPTVETYGAIINGFCKEGNFMKIDHLLMEMKERGLNINVQIYNNVINARYMHGLVVKIEETLKTMIESGCEPDITTYNILITESCREGKIQKAKQQLEEAIKRGLVPSKFTYTPLLHVYFKQGEYSMALELLVEMTRKGCTPDLISYGALIHGLVVVGQVSTALTVREKMMDKGLQPDSAIYNVLMNGLCKEGRFPAAKLLLAEMLDQNIQPDAFVLATLMDGFIRNGSLNDAIKLFDLAIEKGIEPGVVGYNAMIKGYCKAGLMTDALLCVNKMRKEGLFPDEYSYSTIIDGFVKQHDLDGALKIFGLMLKWKCKLNVVTYTSLINGFCKKGFSSKAIKTFKEMKSCGLEPNVITYSILIGNFCKESKLAEAAFYFELMLKNKCNPNDVTFHYLVNGFTNCGLAEFSKRKEESEQRHKSMFLDFFETMISDGLDRNFAAYNSILVCLCLHDMVRTALQLLDKMKSKSFFMDSVSFSSLLYGICKEERSREWRNLIPCTLNERELEGAVRYLLKMDQYLPKGATSKAMKILQSLVEDSKSYDQVEDHRISIR
;
A
#
# COMPACT_ATOMS: atom_id res chain seq x y z
N MET A 1 13.93 26.18 82.77
CA MET A 1 13.46 24.98 83.47
C MET A 1 13.66 23.79 82.55
N SER A 2 14.34 22.69 82.86
CA SER A 2 15.43 22.34 83.78
C SER A 2 15.71 20.86 83.45
N LYS A 3 16.97 20.44 83.57
CA LYS A 3 17.48 19.05 83.49
C LYS A 3 16.83 18.04 84.47
N ILE A 4 15.66 18.35 85.02
CA ILE A 4 14.96 17.65 86.10
C ILE A 4 13.87 16.69 85.56
N LEU A 5 13.42 16.84 84.30
CA LEU A 5 12.40 15.96 83.71
C LEU A 5 12.95 14.67 83.08
N LEU A 6 14.24 14.62 82.73
CA LEU A 6 14.88 13.41 82.18
C LEU A 6 15.39 12.43 83.25
N SER A 7 15.34 12.78 84.55
CA SER A 7 15.81 11.91 85.64
C SER A 7 14.74 11.03 86.28
N ARG A 8 13.50 11.00 85.75
CA ARG A 8 12.38 10.27 86.37
C ARG A 8 11.76 9.12 85.57
N ILE A 9 12.34 8.71 84.44
CA ILE A 9 11.92 7.48 83.77
C ILE A 9 12.98 6.41 84.01
N LYS A 10 12.76 5.59 85.05
CA LYS A 10 13.45 4.31 85.23
C LYS A 10 13.05 3.40 84.05
N PRO A 11 13.98 2.84 83.26
CA PRO A 11 13.66 1.69 82.45
C PRO A 11 13.43 0.52 83.42
N LEU A 12 12.20 -0.02 83.41
CA LEU A 12 11.97 -1.38 83.89
C LEU A 12 12.88 -2.32 83.10
N HIS A 13 13.48 -3.26 83.83
CA HIS A 13 14.26 -4.37 83.32
C HIS A 13 13.78 -4.89 81.96
N ASN A 14 14.67 -4.84 80.97
CA ASN A 14 14.65 -5.80 79.86
C ASN A 14 15.98 -6.58 79.90
N PRO A 15 15.97 -7.91 79.76
CA PRO A 15 17.15 -8.74 79.89
C PRO A 15 18.11 -8.52 78.71
N LYS A 16 19.40 -8.72 78.99
CA LYS A 16 20.55 -8.57 78.09
C LYS A 16 20.41 -9.43 76.82
N THR A 17 20.55 -8.83 75.64
CA THR A 17 21.26 -9.42 74.49
C THR A 17 21.73 -8.29 73.57
N CYS A 18 23.03 -7.99 73.60
CA CYS A 18 23.68 -7.13 72.61
C CYS A 18 25.03 -7.76 72.28
N SER A 19 25.08 -8.60 71.25
CA SER A 19 26.32 -9.08 70.64
C SER A 19 26.91 -7.95 69.78
N SER A 20 28.22 -7.71 69.89
CA SER A 20 28.91 -6.62 69.20
C SER A 20 29.04 -6.91 67.68
N PRO A 21 29.02 -5.89 66.79
CA PRO A 21 29.11 -6.07 65.33
C PRO A 21 30.38 -6.81 64.84
N SER A 22 31.47 -6.77 65.62
CA SER A 22 32.72 -7.47 65.32
C SER A 22 32.65 -8.97 65.60
N TYR A 23 31.80 -9.40 66.53
CA TYR A 23 31.60 -10.79 66.89
C TYR A 23 30.76 -11.51 65.83
N LEU A 24 29.64 -10.90 65.40
CA LEU A 24 28.79 -11.44 64.33
C LEU A 24 29.54 -11.60 63.00
N LYS A 25 30.46 -10.67 62.67
CA LYS A 25 31.27 -10.77 61.45
C LYS A 25 32.21 -11.98 61.47
N LYS A 26 32.87 -12.25 62.61
CA LYS A 26 33.73 -13.43 62.77
C LYS A 26 32.94 -14.73 62.65
N LEU A 27 31.77 -14.79 63.29
CA LEU A 27 30.83 -15.91 63.20
C LEU A 27 30.39 -16.21 61.76
N VAL A 28 30.07 -15.16 60.97
CA VAL A 28 29.73 -15.31 59.55
C VAL A 28 30.91 -15.87 58.76
N ASP A 29 32.11 -15.33 58.95
CA ASP A 29 33.31 -15.74 58.20
C ASP A 29 33.74 -17.18 58.55
N GLU A 30 33.65 -17.57 59.83
CA GLU A 30 33.89 -18.94 60.30
C GLU A 30 32.86 -19.93 59.76
N THR A 31 31.57 -19.56 59.76
CA THR A 31 30.49 -20.40 59.20
C THR A 31 30.69 -20.62 57.70
N ILE A 32 31.03 -19.57 56.94
CA ILE A 32 31.32 -19.67 55.50
C ILE A 32 32.57 -20.52 55.25
N HIS A 33 33.60 -20.40 56.09
CA HIS A 33 34.81 -21.22 55.97
C HIS A 33 34.49 -22.71 56.15
N ILE A 34 33.71 -23.07 57.17
CA ILE A 34 33.31 -24.46 57.45
C ILE A 34 32.46 -25.01 56.31
N LEU A 35 31.49 -24.25 55.82
CA LEU A 35 30.62 -24.62 54.70
C LEU A 35 31.40 -24.93 53.41
N ASN A 36 32.50 -24.23 53.15
CA ASN A 36 33.30 -24.40 51.93
C ASN A 36 34.43 -25.44 52.04
N THR A 37 34.81 -25.87 53.24
CA THR A 37 36.04 -26.68 53.46
C THR A 37 35.82 -28.05 54.07
N HIS A 38 34.69 -28.28 54.74
CA HIS A 38 34.41 -29.53 55.43
C HIS A 38 33.38 -30.37 54.67
N ASP A 39 33.74 -31.61 54.31
CA ASP A 39 32.85 -32.56 53.62
C ASP A 39 31.59 -32.92 54.44
N GLN A 40 31.65 -32.82 55.78
CA GLN A 40 30.53 -32.98 56.70
C GLN A 40 30.28 -31.73 57.54
N TRP A 41 30.15 -30.58 56.87
CA TRP A 41 29.91 -29.28 57.50
C TRP A 41 28.71 -29.27 58.47
N GLU A 42 27.68 -30.10 58.26
CA GLU A 42 26.50 -30.21 59.13
C GLU A 42 26.86 -30.61 60.58
N GLN A 43 27.82 -31.52 60.76
CA GLN A 43 28.25 -32.00 62.08
C GLN A 43 29.23 -31.01 62.74
N SER A 44 30.09 -30.36 61.93
CA SER A 44 31.00 -29.32 62.40
C SER A 44 30.26 -28.09 62.89
N LEU A 45 29.21 -27.65 62.18
CA LEU A 45 28.39 -26.52 62.62
C LEU A 45 27.57 -26.86 63.87
N GLN A 46 27.14 -28.12 64.02
CA GLN A 46 26.39 -28.57 65.20
C GLN A 46 27.24 -28.65 66.47
N THR A 47 28.55 -28.87 66.34
CA THR A 47 29.48 -28.98 67.48
C THR A 47 30.10 -27.64 67.88
N GLN A 48 30.19 -26.68 66.97
CA GLN A 48 30.87 -25.40 67.20
C GLN A 48 29.96 -24.21 67.55
N PHE A 49 28.66 -24.25 67.21
CA PHE A 49 27.77 -23.10 67.40
C PHE A 49 26.54 -23.44 68.24
N ALA A 50 26.09 -22.50 69.07
CA ALA A 50 24.81 -22.63 69.75
C ALA A 50 23.65 -22.43 68.76
N GLU A 51 22.53 -23.14 68.95
CA GLU A 51 21.40 -23.12 67.99
C GLU A 51 20.80 -21.73 67.77
N SER A 52 20.87 -20.83 68.75
CA SER A 52 20.42 -19.44 68.62
C SER A 52 21.35 -18.57 67.76
N GLU A 53 22.65 -18.87 67.72
CA GLU A 53 23.65 -18.07 66.99
C GLU A 53 23.55 -18.28 65.48
N ILE A 54 23.15 -19.48 65.05
CA ILE A 54 22.95 -19.83 63.64
C ILE A 54 21.75 -19.06 63.06
N ALA A 55 20.66 -18.91 63.81
CA ALA A 55 19.48 -18.17 63.37
C ALA A 55 19.79 -16.69 63.11
N ASP A 56 20.63 -16.08 63.95
CA ASP A 56 21.06 -14.68 63.83
C ASP A 56 22.01 -14.45 62.63
N VAL A 57 22.78 -15.47 62.27
CA VAL A 57 23.87 -15.40 61.26
C VAL A 57 23.42 -15.89 59.87
N ALA A 58 22.36 -16.71 59.78
CA ALA A 58 21.91 -17.37 58.56
C ALA A 58 21.69 -16.42 57.36
N HIS A 59 21.05 -15.28 57.56
CA HIS A 59 20.81 -14.32 56.47
C HIS A 59 22.11 -13.67 55.94
N PHE A 60 23.06 -13.36 56.83
CA PHE A 60 24.36 -12.81 56.45
C PHE A 60 25.25 -13.83 55.72
N VAL A 61 25.14 -15.11 56.09
CA VAL A 61 25.84 -16.20 55.41
C VAL A 61 25.27 -16.38 54.00
N LEU A 62 23.95 -16.49 53.86
CA LEU A 62 23.27 -16.65 52.57
C LEU A 62 23.56 -15.49 51.60
N ASP A 63 23.64 -14.25 52.09
CA ASP A 63 24.00 -13.09 51.27
C ASP A 63 25.44 -13.14 50.72
N ARG A 64 26.34 -13.89 51.35
CA ARG A 64 27.77 -14.00 50.98
C ARG A 64 28.12 -15.28 50.24
N LEU A 65 27.23 -16.28 50.21
CA LEU A 65 27.46 -17.51 49.47
C LEU A 65 27.41 -17.27 47.95
N TYR A 66 28.23 -18.04 47.22
CA TYR A 66 28.25 -18.06 45.75
C TYR A 66 27.79 -19.41 45.19
N ASP A 67 27.58 -20.41 46.04
CA ASP A 67 27.09 -21.73 45.65
C ASP A 67 25.61 -21.87 46.02
N VAL A 68 24.78 -22.15 45.00
CA VAL A 68 23.33 -22.28 45.14
C VAL A 68 22.94 -23.56 45.84
N GLU A 69 23.58 -24.69 45.52
CA GLU A 69 23.27 -25.98 46.12
C GLU A 69 23.64 -26.00 47.60
N LEU A 70 24.80 -25.43 47.93
CA LEU A 70 25.24 -25.25 49.31
C LEU A 70 24.31 -24.30 50.07
N GLY A 71 23.86 -23.22 49.44
CA GLY A 71 22.91 -22.27 50.01
C GLY A 71 21.56 -22.90 50.34
N LEU A 72 21.01 -23.74 49.45
CA LEU A 72 19.76 -24.47 49.67
C LEU A 72 19.90 -25.51 50.79
N LYS A 73 20.98 -26.32 50.76
CA LYS A 73 21.25 -27.33 51.81
C LYS A 73 21.43 -26.67 53.18
N PHE A 74 22.17 -25.56 53.26
CA PHE A 74 22.34 -24.80 54.49
C PHE A 74 21.01 -24.23 55.00
N PHE A 75 20.18 -23.70 54.11
CA PHE A 75 18.87 -23.17 54.47
C PHE A 75 17.94 -24.26 55.01
N ASP A 76 17.83 -25.40 54.34
CA ASP A 76 16.99 -26.53 54.76
C ASP A 76 17.47 -27.14 56.08
N TRP A 77 18.79 -27.26 56.24
CA TRP A 77 19.40 -27.74 57.48
C TRP A 77 19.10 -26.79 58.65
N ALA A 78 19.21 -25.48 58.43
CA ALA A 78 18.91 -24.49 59.45
C ALA A 78 17.40 -24.44 59.78
N LYS A 79 16.51 -24.65 58.80
CA LYS A 79 15.04 -24.66 58.97
C LYS A 79 14.54 -25.85 59.80
N LYS A 80 15.19 -27.01 59.74
CA LYS A 80 14.78 -28.24 60.46
C LYS A 80 15.02 -28.21 61.98
N ARG A 81 15.66 -27.16 62.52
CA ARG A 81 16.04 -27.10 63.94
C ARG A 81 14.95 -26.49 64.82
N PRO A 82 14.66 -27.06 66.02
CA PRO A 82 13.54 -26.67 66.89
C PRO A 82 13.63 -25.25 67.49
N HIS A 83 14.78 -24.58 67.40
CA HIS A 83 14.99 -23.21 67.89
C HIS A 83 15.33 -22.18 66.79
N CYS A 84 15.43 -22.62 65.52
CA CYS A 84 15.69 -21.74 64.37
C CYS A 84 14.37 -21.35 63.68
N CYS A 85 13.57 -20.49 64.31
CA CYS A 85 12.38 -19.94 63.64
C CYS A 85 12.78 -18.77 62.74
N PHE A 86 12.75 -18.96 61.41
CA PHE A 86 12.92 -17.88 60.43
C PHE A 86 11.71 -16.92 60.35
N SER A 87 11.09 -16.60 61.50
CA SER A 87 9.88 -15.80 61.62
C SER A 87 9.99 -14.41 61.00
N ASN A 88 11.20 -13.84 60.95
CA ASN A 88 11.44 -12.49 60.46
C ASN A 88 11.66 -12.37 58.94
N GLY A 89 11.65 -13.48 58.17
CA GLY A 89 11.70 -13.46 56.69
C GLY A 89 13.03 -13.03 56.04
N PHE A 90 14.05 -12.63 56.83
CA PHE A 90 15.37 -12.21 56.32
C PHE A 90 16.16 -13.35 55.67
N ALA A 91 16.21 -14.53 56.29
CA ALA A 91 16.94 -15.68 55.71
C ALA A 91 16.32 -16.14 54.38
N HIS A 92 14.98 -16.24 54.32
CA HIS A 92 14.26 -16.52 53.08
C HIS A 92 14.54 -15.45 52.01
N SER A 93 14.56 -14.17 52.40
CA SER A 93 14.89 -13.06 51.49
C SER A 93 16.31 -13.12 50.95
N SER A 94 17.29 -13.50 51.78
CA SER A 94 18.68 -13.69 51.37
C SER A 94 18.85 -14.88 50.43
N LEU A 95 18.16 -16.00 50.69
CA LEU A 95 18.11 -17.14 49.77
C LEU A 95 17.50 -16.75 48.42
N LEU A 96 16.38 -16.01 48.42
CA LEU A 96 15.76 -15.51 47.19
C LEU A 96 16.71 -14.62 46.38
N LYS A 97 17.51 -13.76 47.03
CA LYS A 97 18.55 -12.95 46.35
C LYS A 97 19.64 -13.83 45.73
N LEU A 98 20.09 -14.88 46.44
CA LEU A 98 21.06 -15.84 45.93
C LEU A 98 20.52 -16.58 44.70
N LEU A 99 19.31 -17.13 44.78
CA LEU A 99 18.65 -17.82 43.66
C LEU A 99 18.43 -16.89 42.45
N ALA A 100 18.03 -15.64 42.70
CA ALA A 100 17.86 -14.63 41.67
C ALA A 100 19.17 -14.26 40.96
N LYS A 101 20.30 -14.28 41.68
CA LYS A 101 21.64 -14.03 41.12
C LYS A 101 22.04 -15.11 40.10
N PHE A 102 21.65 -16.36 40.36
CA PHE A 102 21.95 -17.51 39.50
C PHE A 102 20.80 -17.90 38.56
N ARG A 103 19.68 -17.16 38.57
CA ARG A 103 18.51 -17.35 37.68
C ARG A 103 17.85 -18.72 37.80
N VAL A 104 17.81 -19.24 39.02
CA VAL A 104 17.22 -20.55 39.35
C VAL A 104 15.73 -20.36 39.69
N PHE A 105 14.87 -20.32 38.66
CA PHE A 105 13.48 -19.85 38.79
C PHE A 105 12.51 -20.82 39.46
N SER A 106 12.72 -22.14 39.34
CA SER A 106 11.87 -23.16 39.95
C SER A 106 11.92 -23.08 41.48
N GLU A 107 13.12 -22.94 42.03
CA GLU A 107 13.39 -22.89 43.46
C GLU A 107 12.95 -21.53 44.05
N ILE A 108 13.01 -20.45 43.26
CA ILE A 108 12.42 -19.15 43.64
C ILE A 108 10.91 -19.30 43.87
N GLU A 109 10.21 -20.00 42.98
CA GLU A 109 8.76 -20.20 43.09
C GLU A 109 8.41 -21.08 44.28
N GLU A 110 9.18 -22.12 44.54
CA GLU A 110 9.00 -22.98 45.72
C GLU A 110 9.19 -22.18 47.02
N VAL A 111 10.28 -21.41 47.15
CA VAL A 111 10.55 -20.59 48.33
C VAL A 111 9.47 -19.52 48.53
N MET A 112 9.03 -18.84 47.46
CA MET A 112 7.92 -17.88 47.53
C MET A 112 6.58 -18.54 47.92
N GLY A 113 6.33 -19.77 47.45
CA GLY A 113 5.18 -20.58 47.83
C GLY A 113 5.19 -20.95 49.31
N GLN A 114 6.35 -21.38 49.84
CA GLN A 114 6.53 -21.68 51.26
C GLN A 114 6.32 -20.43 52.12
N MET A 115 6.91 -19.29 51.75
CA MET A 115 6.72 -18.04 52.46
C MET A 115 5.25 -17.60 52.50
N LYS A 116 4.49 -17.86 51.43
CA LYS A 116 3.05 -17.58 51.38
C LYS A 116 2.24 -18.48 52.32
N MET A 117 2.57 -19.77 52.40
CA MET A 117 1.91 -20.73 53.31
C MET A 117 2.21 -20.42 54.78
N GLU A 118 3.42 -19.92 55.06
CA GLU A 118 3.88 -19.57 56.41
C GLU A 118 3.56 -18.11 56.82
N GLU A 119 2.86 -17.34 55.97
CA GLU A 119 2.55 -15.91 56.15
C GLU A 119 3.79 -15.00 56.39
N ILE A 120 4.96 -15.42 55.92
CA ILE A 120 6.22 -14.68 56.08
C ILE A 120 6.34 -13.63 54.97
N LYS A 121 6.64 -12.37 55.34
CA LYS A 121 6.83 -11.27 54.39
C LYS A 121 8.26 -11.22 53.85
N PRO A 122 8.49 -11.25 52.53
CA PRO A 122 9.79 -10.97 51.94
C PRO A 122 10.21 -9.51 52.17
N THR A 123 11.51 -9.28 52.24
CA THR A 123 12.08 -7.93 52.29
C THR A 123 11.89 -7.21 50.94
N ARG A 124 11.76 -5.88 51.00
CA ARG A 124 11.68 -5.01 49.82
C ARG A 124 12.83 -5.20 48.85
N ASP A 125 14.04 -5.41 49.36
CA ASP A 125 15.25 -5.59 48.55
C ASP A 125 15.20 -6.90 47.76
N ALA A 126 14.84 -8.01 48.42
CA ALA A 126 14.67 -9.30 47.74
C ALA A 126 13.60 -9.23 46.62
N LEU A 127 12.44 -8.61 46.90
CA LEU A 127 11.40 -8.41 45.88
C LEU A 127 11.88 -7.54 44.70
N SER A 128 12.73 -6.54 44.98
CA SER A 128 13.30 -5.67 43.94
C SER A 128 14.29 -6.42 43.05
N VAL A 129 15.14 -7.25 43.65
CA VAL A 129 16.10 -8.09 42.92
C VAL A 129 15.37 -9.13 42.08
N LEU A 130 14.39 -9.83 42.65
CA LEU A 130 13.57 -10.81 41.93
C LEU A 130 12.83 -10.18 40.75
N LEU A 131 12.15 -9.04 40.97
CA LEU A 131 11.43 -8.36 39.91
C LEU A 131 12.36 -7.98 38.75
N ARG A 132 13.55 -7.46 39.06
CA ARG A 132 14.56 -7.15 38.04
C ARG A 132 15.01 -8.41 37.29
N THR A 133 15.33 -9.49 37.99
CA THR A 133 15.77 -10.74 37.37
C THR A 133 14.72 -11.34 36.44
N TYR A 134 13.45 -11.35 36.83
CA TYR A 134 12.36 -11.83 35.97
C TYR A 134 12.19 -10.94 34.72
N VAL A 135 12.26 -9.62 34.86
CA VAL A 135 12.13 -8.68 33.73
C VAL A 135 13.32 -8.80 32.76
N GLU A 136 14.55 -8.87 33.26
CA GLU A 136 15.77 -9.01 32.44
C GLU A 136 15.83 -10.36 31.71
N SER A 137 15.21 -11.39 32.28
CA SER A 137 15.16 -12.74 31.68
C SER A 137 13.97 -12.94 30.74
N GLY A 138 13.14 -11.91 30.52
CA GLY A 138 12.01 -11.95 29.58
C GLY A 138 10.72 -12.57 30.14
N PHE A 139 10.68 -12.99 31.41
CA PHE A 139 9.50 -13.55 32.07
C PHE A 139 8.55 -12.45 32.58
N VAL A 140 7.99 -11.67 31.65
CA VAL A 140 7.23 -10.46 31.98
C VAL A 140 5.92 -10.77 32.72
N ASP A 141 5.22 -11.84 32.36
CA ASP A 141 3.94 -12.18 33.02
C ASP A 141 4.15 -12.60 34.49
N LYS A 142 5.23 -13.35 34.77
CA LYS A 142 5.65 -13.68 36.15
C LYS A 142 6.10 -12.44 36.93
N ALA A 143 6.78 -11.49 36.28
CA ALA A 143 7.16 -10.23 36.89
C ALA A 143 5.93 -9.38 37.30
N ILE A 144 4.88 -9.36 36.47
CA ILE A 144 3.61 -8.70 36.79
C ILE A 144 2.92 -9.37 37.98
N GLU A 145 2.88 -10.70 38.00
CA GLU A 145 2.32 -11.46 39.12
C GLU A 145 3.06 -11.16 40.42
N LEU A 146 4.40 -11.24 40.40
CA LEU A 146 5.25 -10.91 41.54
C LEU A 146 5.00 -9.48 42.05
N TYR A 147 4.84 -8.51 41.15
CA TYR A 147 4.52 -7.13 41.51
C TYR A 147 3.16 -7.05 42.23
N TYR A 148 2.12 -7.69 41.72
CA TYR A 148 0.81 -7.69 42.38
C TYR A 148 0.80 -8.43 43.71
N ILE A 149 1.56 -9.53 43.85
CA ILE A 149 1.73 -10.23 45.12
C ILE A 149 2.42 -9.32 46.14
N ALA A 150 3.51 -8.67 45.75
CA ALA A 150 4.22 -7.71 46.60
C ALA A 150 3.29 -6.59 47.12
N VAL A 151 2.50 -6.01 46.23
CA VAL A 151 1.62 -4.88 46.54
C VAL A 151 0.35 -5.28 47.32
N LYS A 152 -0.31 -6.39 46.95
CA LYS A 152 -1.60 -6.80 47.54
C LYS A 152 -1.46 -7.65 48.80
N VAL A 153 -0.47 -8.55 48.84
CA VAL A 153 -0.32 -9.53 49.92
C VAL A 153 0.66 -9.02 50.97
N HIS A 154 1.79 -8.45 50.54
CA HIS A 154 2.85 -8.05 51.47
C HIS A 154 2.81 -6.56 51.84
N ASP A 155 1.93 -5.77 51.21
CA ASP A 155 1.82 -4.32 51.36
C ASP A 155 3.16 -3.59 51.13
N CYS A 156 4.03 -4.16 50.28
CA CYS A 156 5.39 -3.67 50.07
C CYS A 156 5.60 -3.35 48.59
N ILE A 157 6.14 -2.16 48.30
CA ILE A 157 6.44 -1.77 46.92
C ILE A 157 7.91 -2.07 46.63
N PRO A 158 8.21 -2.80 45.55
CA PRO A 158 9.57 -2.92 45.04
C PRO A 158 10.20 -1.54 44.77
N SER A 159 11.52 -1.46 44.69
CA SER A 159 12.22 -0.20 44.41
C SER A 159 11.69 0.49 43.14
N VAL A 160 11.68 1.84 43.14
CA VAL A 160 11.29 2.66 41.97
C VAL A 160 12.07 2.24 40.72
N PHE A 161 13.36 1.90 40.88
CA PHE A 161 14.19 1.41 39.79
C PHE A 161 13.67 0.09 39.18
N ALA A 162 13.35 -0.91 40.01
CA ALA A 162 12.81 -2.19 39.53
C ALA A 162 11.44 -2.01 38.86
N CYS A 163 10.60 -1.13 39.40
CA CYS A 163 9.33 -0.80 38.79
C CYS A 163 9.49 -0.06 37.45
N ASN A 164 10.46 0.87 37.34
CA ASN A 164 10.76 1.57 36.09
C ASN A 164 11.22 0.63 34.98
N LEU A 165 11.98 -0.41 35.34
CA LEU A 165 12.37 -1.46 34.39
C LEU A 165 11.14 -2.23 33.89
N LEU A 166 10.25 -2.64 34.81
CA LEU A 166 8.98 -3.30 34.45
C LEU A 166 8.13 -2.40 33.54
N LEU A 167 7.92 -1.13 33.91
CA LEU A 167 7.16 -0.15 33.12
C LEU A 167 7.71 -0.03 31.69
N ASN A 168 9.04 0.11 31.54
CA ASN A 168 9.67 0.24 30.23
C ASN A 168 9.46 -1.01 29.36
N VAL A 169 9.55 -2.21 29.93
CA VAL A 169 9.31 -3.47 29.20
C VAL A 169 7.84 -3.64 28.84
N LEU A 170 6.90 -3.35 29.76
CA LEU A 170 5.47 -3.40 29.48
C LEU A 170 5.07 -2.48 28.32
N LEU A 171 5.61 -1.26 28.30
CA LEU A 171 5.37 -0.30 27.22
C LEU A 171 6.01 -0.72 25.90
N LYS A 172 7.15 -1.43 25.91
CA LYS A 172 7.73 -2.01 24.69
C LYS A 172 6.86 -3.12 24.11
N LEU A 173 6.19 -3.90 24.95
CA LEU A 173 5.25 -4.94 24.56
C LEU A 173 3.85 -4.41 24.20
N GLY A 174 3.61 -3.10 24.31
CA GLY A 174 2.31 -2.48 24.04
C GLY A 174 1.27 -2.69 25.13
N LYS A 175 1.63 -3.22 26.31
CA LYS A 175 0.72 -3.44 27.45
C LYS A 175 0.54 -2.15 28.29
N VAL A 176 0.07 -1.07 27.66
CA VAL A 176 0.00 0.27 28.28
C VAL A 176 -0.99 0.33 29.44
N ASP A 177 -2.15 -0.32 29.33
CA ASP A 177 -3.16 -0.30 30.41
C ASP A 177 -2.64 -0.95 31.71
N ILE A 178 -1.80 -1.98 31.59
CA ILE A 178 -1.18 -2.63 32.76
C ILE A 178 -0.08 -1.73 33.33
N ALA A 179 0.75 -1.12 32.47
CA ALA A 179 1.77 -0.17 32.90
C ALA A 179 1.16 1.03 33.63
N GLN A 180 0.01 1.53 33.17
CA GLN A 180 -0.73 2.60 33.83
C GLN A 180 -1.21 2.19 35.22
N LYS A 181 -1.79 0.98 35.38
CA LYS A 181 -2.20 0.47 36.71
C LYS A 181 -1.02 0.35 37.68
N VAL A 182 0.12 -0.17 37.20
CA VAL A 182 1.36 -0.25 37.99
C VAL A 182 1.81 1.15 38.42
N TYR A 183 1.81 2.12 37.50
CA TYR A 183 2.19 3.49 37.79
C TYR A 183 1.24 4.20 38.79
N GLU A 184 -0.07 4.03 38.63
CA GLU A 184 -1.08 4.60 39.54
C GLU A 184 -0.94 4.03 40.96
N GLU A 185 -0.67 2.74 41.10
CA GLU A 185 -0.41 2.13 42.41
C GLU A 185 0.91 2.61 43.03
N MET A 186 1.96 2.82 42.22
CA MET A 186 3.18 3.48 42.68
C MET A 186 2.90 4.92 43.16
N ALA A 187 2.04 5.66 42.46
CA ALA A 187 1.71 7.05 42.79
C ALA A 187 0.93 7.17 44.09
N LYS A 188 -0.15 6.38 44.26
CA LYS A 188 -1.01 6.43 45.46
C LYS A 188 -0.25 6.18 46.77
N ARG A 189 0.78 5.34 46.72
CA ARG A 189 1.53 4.91 47.91
C ARG A 189 2.81 5.70 48.13
N GLY A 190 3.39 6.30 47.08
CA GLY A 190 4.53 7.21 47.17
C GLY A 190 4.28 8.39 48.12
N ASP A 191 3.03 8.88 48.18
CA ASP A 191 2.61 9.97 49.08
C ASP A 191 2.55 9.56 50.56
N ARG A 192 2.50 8.26 50.88
CA ARG A 192 2.41 7.74 52.27
C ARG A 192 3.78 7.36 52.85
N GLU A 193 4.72 6.91 52.03
CA GLU A 193 5.98 6.30 52.47
C GLU A 193 7.24 7.12 52.15
N SER A 194 7.10 8.40 51.76
CA SER A 194 8.23 9.26 51.36
C SER A 194 9.06 8.68 50.18
N LEU A 195 8.44 7.85 49.34
CA LEU A 195 9.01 7.42 48.05
C LEU A 195 8.48 8.36 46.96
N SER A 196 9.21 9.44 46.67
CA SER A 196 8.85 10.31 45.55
C SER A 196 9.05 9.57 44.22
N LEU A 197 7.97 9.45 43.45
CA LEU A 197 8.07 9.08 42.03
C LEU A 197 9.02 10.05 41.33
N ASP A 198 10.04 9.52 40.69
CA ASP A 198 11.03 10.34 39.98
C ASP A 198 10.48 10.87 38.64
N ASN A 199 11.13 11.91 38.11
CA ASN A 199 10.85 12.45 36.78
C ASN A 199 10.94 11.35 35.70
N TYR A 200 11.80 10.35 35.90
CA TYR A 200 12.05 9.27 34.94
C TYR A 200 10.85 8.33 34.81
N SER A 201 10.21 7.95 35.91
CA SER A 201 8.98 7.13 35.95
C SER A 201 7.87 7.77 35.13
N THR A 202 7.66 9.08 35.34
CA THR A 202 6.65 9.85 34.63
C THR A 202 7.00 10.01 33.15
N ALA A 203 8.28 10.25 32.81
CA ALA A 203 8.73 10.33 31.42
C ALA A 203 8.56 9.00 30.66
N ILE A 204 8.78 7.86 31.30
CA ILE A 204 8.51 6.52 30.72
C ILE A 204 7.03 6.41 30.34
N MET A 205 6.13 6.75 31.25
CA MET A 205 4.68 6.69 31.00
C MET A 205 4.23 7.64 29.89
N VAL A 206 4.68 8.90 29.92
CA VAL A 206 4.39 9.89 28.86
C VAL A 206 4.85 9.38 27.50
N LYS A 207 6.06 8.81 27.43
CA LYS A 207 6.59 8.20 26.19
C LYS A 207 5.75 7.00 25.74
N GLY A 208 5.27 6.20 26.69
CA GLY A 208 4.35 5.08 26.46
C GLY A 208 3.04 5.53 25.81
N PHE A 209 2.35 6.49 26.45
CA PHE A 209 1.11 7.07 25.94
C PHE A 209 1.29 7.70 24.56
N CYS A 210 2.39 8.42 24.32
CA CYS A 210 2.71 8.98 23.00
C CYS A 210 2.89 7.91 21.90
N LYS A 211 3.40 6.72 22.23
CA LYS A 211 3.58 5.63 21.26
C LYS A 211 2.26 4.97 20.88
N GLU A 212 1.32 4.84 21.82
CA GLU A 212 -0.01 4.28 21.58
C GLU A 212 -0.98 5.28 20.92
N GLY A 213 -0.59 6.55 20.85
CA GLY A 213 -1.42 7.64 20.30
C GLY A 213 -2.30 8.35 21.33
N LYS A 214 -2.26 7.94 22.61
CA LYS A 214 -2.96 8.57 23.75
C LYS A 214 -2.22 9.82 24.28
N VAL A 215 -1.80 10.71 23.38
CA VAL A 215 -0.93 11.86 23.71
C VAL A 215 -1.55 12.81 24.74
N GLU A 216 -2.88 12.98 24.71
CA GLU A 216 -3.63 13.81 25.69
C GLU A 216 -3.51 13.30 27.12
N GLU A 217 -3.54 11.98 27.32
CA GLU A 217 -3.37 11.38 28.64
C GLU A 217 -1.95 11.60 29.15
N GLY A 218 -0.95 11.49 28.26
CA GLY A 218 0.43 11.86 28.56
C GLY A 218 0.58 13.33 28.97
N ARG A 219 -0.11 14.24 28.29
CA ARG A 219 -0.12 15.67 28.64
C ARG A 219 -0.74 15.92 30.02
N ARG A 220 -1.93 15.36 30.27
CA ARG A 220 -2.61 15.48 31.57
C ARG A 220 -1.75 14.92 32.71
N LEU A 221 -1.07 13.79 32.47
CA LEU A 221 -0.17 13.20 33.46
C LEU A 221 1.01 14.12 33.79
N MET A 222 1.59 14.76 32.78
CA MET A 222 2.66 15.75 32.98
C MET A 222 2.17 16.94 33.81
N GLU A 223 0.97 17.44 33.53
CA GLU A 223 0.37 18.60 34.21
C GLU A 223 -0.05 18.27 35.65
N ASP A 224 -0.69 17.13 35.91
CA ASP A 224 -1.08 16.72 37.28
C ASP A 224 0.14 16.51 38.18
N ARG A 225 1.23 15.98 37.63
CA ARG A 225 2.47 15.75 38.38
C ARG A 225 3.34 17.00 38.52
N TRP A 226 3.03 18.08 37.80
CA TRP A 226 3.76 19.33 37.89
C TRP A 226 3.72 19.88 39.32
N GLY A 227 4.89 20.05 39.94
CA GLY A 227 4.98 20.55 41.32
C GLY A 227 4.68 19.50 42.40
N LYS A 228 4.18 18.30 42.03
CA LYS A 228 4.00 17.13 42.92
C LYS A 228 5.14 16.13 42.75
N GLY A 229 6.36 16.57 43.02
CA GLY A 229 7.59 15.76 42.90
C GLY A 229 8.09 15.54 41.46
N CYS A 230 7.39 16.09 40.45
CA CYS A 230 7.88 16.11 39.07
C CYS A 230 8.06 17.55 38.57
N VAL A 231 9.23 17.83 37.97
CA VAL A 231 9.51 19.10 37.29
C VAL A 231 9.76 18.78 35.81
N PRO A 232 8.75 18.97 34.93
CA PRO A 232 8.91 18.69 33.51
C PRO A 232 10.05 19.52 32.90
N ASN A 233 10.98 18.82 32.26
CA ASN A 233 12.09 19.42 31.51
C ASN A 233 11.81 19.35 29.99
N ILE A 234 12.76 19.83 29.18
CA ILE A 234 12.63 19.82 27.71
C ILE A 234 12.35 18.44 27.10
N VAL A 235 12.76 17.35 27.75
CA VAL A 235 12.53 15.98 27.27
C VAL A 235 11.05 15.62 27.29
N PHE A 236 10.28 16.10 28.27
CA PHE A 236 8.83 15.90 28.33
C PHE A 236 8.14 16.57 27.14
N TYR A 237 8.45 17.84 26.90
CA TYR A 237 7.90 18.58 25.78
C TYR A 237 8.32 17.97 24.43
N ASN A 238 9.59 17.57 24.26
CA ASN A 238 10.04 16.89 23.04
C ASN A 238 9.26 15.58 22.80
N THR A 239 9.00 14.82 23.86
CA THR A 239 8.25 13.55 23.79
C THR A 239 6.79 13.79 23.41
N LEU A 240 6.15 14.81 23.99
CA LEU A 240 4.78 15.20 23.68
C LEU A 240 4.66 15.79 22.26
N ILE A 241 5.53 16.72 21.86
CA ILE A 241 5.58 17.29 20.51
C ILE A 241 5.72 16.17 19.47
N ASN A 242 6.68 15.26 19.65
CA ASN A 242 6.84 14.10 18.76
C ASN A 242 5.60 13.18 18.76
N GLY A 243 4.96 12.99 19.92
CA GLY A 243 3.69 12.26 20.04
C GLY A 243 2.58 12.89 19.21
N TYR A 244 2.34 14.19 19.38
CA TYR A 244 1.37 14.97 18.61
C TYR A 244 1.64 14.92 17.10
N CYS A 245 2.90 15.12 16.70
CA CYS A 245 3.33 15.03 15.30
C CYS A 245 3.19 13.61 14.71
N ARG A 246 3.26 12.55 15.53
CA ARG A 246 3.00 11.16 15.10
C ARG A 246 1.52 10.88 14.93
N LYS A 247 0.68 11.42 15.82
CA LYS A 247 -0.79 11.35 15.73
C LYS A 247 -1.33 12.14 14.53
N GLY A 248 -0.57 13.12 14.04
CA GLY A 248 -0.96 14.02 12.94
C GLY A 248 -1.61 15.32 13.42
N ASP A 249 -1.60 15.60 14.73
CA ASP A 249 -2.10 16.84 15.31
C ASP A 249 -0.96 17.84 15.47
N THR A 250 -0.63 18.52 14.37
CA THR A 250 0.47 19.50 14.29
C THR A 250 0.15 20.83 14.95
N GLU A 251 -1.13 21.20 15.08
CA GLU A 251 -1.53 22.46 15.70
C GLU A 251 -1.35 22.40 17.22
N SER A 252 -1.77 21.29 17.87
CA SER A 252 -1.47 21.07 19.29
C SER A 252 0.03 20.98 19.55
N ALA A 253 0.80 20.35 18.65
CA ALA A 253 2.27 20.34 18.73
C ALA A 253 2.87 21.76 18.68
N ASN A 254 2.33 22.63 17.82
CA ASN A 254 2.76 24.02 17.67
C ASN A 254 2.42 24.88 18.89
N VAL A 255 1.22 24.69 19.47
CA VAL A 255 0.84 25.34 20.73
C VAL A 255 1.81 24.95 21.83
N LEU A 256 2.12 23.66 21.97
CA LEU A 256 3.05 23.18 22.99
C LEU A 256 4.49 23.69 22.76
N PHE A 257 4.90 23.84 21.51
CA PHE A 257 6.20 24.42 21.16
C PHE A 257 6.29 25.92 21.51
N LYS A 258 5.21 26.69 21.32
CA LYS A 258 5.14 28.09 21.76
C LYS A 258 5.12 28.18 23.28
N GLU A 259 4.36 27.32 23.96
CA GLU A 259 4.33 27.24 25.42
C GLU A 259 5.72 26.94 26.00
N LEU A 260 6.46 26.00 25.40
CA LEU A 260 7.83 25.68 25.77
C LEU A 260 8.73 26.93 25.77
N LYS A 261 8.61 27.78 24.74
CA LYS A 261 9.38 29.03 24.63
C LYS A 261 8.92 30.07 25.66
N LEU A 262 7.61 30.21 25.86
CA LEU A 262 7.03 31.15 26.85
C LEU A 262 7.45 30.80 28.28
N LYS A 263 7.61 29.51 28.59
CA LYS A 263 8.11 29.01 29.88
C LYS A 263 9.63 29.15 30.04
N GLY A 264 10.33 29.70 29.06
CA GLY A 264 11.76 30.00 29.12
C GLY A 264 12.68 28.82 28.77
N PHE A 265 12.16 27.69 28.30
CA PHE A 265 13.00 26.60 27.82
C PHE A 265 13.57 26.96 26.44
N LEU A 266 14.81 26.53 26.18
CA LEU A 266 15.47 26.70 24.88
C LEU A 266 15.27 25.44 24.03
N PRO A 267 14.44 25.48 22.97
CA PRO A 267 14.28 24.34 22.07
C PRO A 267 15.62 23.80 21.54
N THR A 268 15.80 22.48 21.59
CA THR A 268 16.99 21.79 21.05
C THR A 268 16.80 21.40 19.59
N VAL A 269 17.86 20.93 18.93
CA VAL A 269 17.80 20.35 17.57
C VAL A 269 16.76 19.22 17.49
N GLU A 270 16.61 18.41 18.55
CA GLU A 270 15.57 17.38 18.63
C GLU A 270 14.16 17.96 18.67
N THR A 271 13.95 19.07 19.40
CA THR A 271 12.66 19.77 19.48
C THR A 271 12.25 20.28 18.10
N TYR A 272 13.15 21.00 17.41
CA TYR A 272 12.90 21.50 16.06
C TYR A 272 12.73 20.34 15.06
N GLY A 273 13.55 19.30 15.13
CA GLY A 273 13.42 18.13 14.25
C GLY A 273 12.08 17.41 14.39
N ALA A 274 11.55 17.29 15.62
CA ALA A 274 10.24 16.69 15.86
C ALA A 274 9.10 17.51 15.25
N ILE A 275 9.09 18.84 15.49
CA ILE A 275 8.03 19.71 14.97
C ILE A 275 8.12 19.91 13.45
N ILE A 276 9.34 20.03 12.89
CA ILE A 276 9.56 20.09 11.44
C ILE A 276 9.07 18.80 10.80
N ASN A 277 9.39 17.63 11.35
CA ASN A 277 8.88 16.35 10.84
C ASN A 277 7.34 16.27 10.90
N GLY A 278 6.71 16.86 11.92
CA GLY A 278 5.25 17.01 11.98
C GLY A 278 4.71 17.83 10.82
N PHE A 279 5.21 19.05 10.64
CA PHE A 279 4.79 19.92 9.52
C PHE A 279 5.15 19.35 8.14
N CYS A 280 6.22 18.57 8.04
CA CYS A 280 6.59 17.83 6.85
C CYS A 280 5.50 16.84 6.41
N LYS A 281 4.83 16.18 7.36
CA LYS A 281 3.72 15.26 7.06
C LYS A 281 2.43 15.99 6.68
N GLU A 282 2.18 17.16 7.25
CA GLU A 282 1.02 18.00 6.93
C GLU A 282 1.19 18.71 5.58
N GLY A 283 2.42 19.02 5.19
CA GLY A 283 2.75 19.82 4.00
C GLY A 283 2.78 21.33 4.25
N ASN A 284 2.94 21.77 5.51
CA ASN A 284 2.97 23.19 5.85
C ASN A 284 4.37 23.79 5.71
N PHE A 285 4.80 24.02 4.47
CA PHE A 285 6.17 24.47 4.16
C PHE A 285 6.52 25.87 4.66
N MET A 286 5.53 26.76 4.82
CA MET A 286 5.76 28.11 5.35
C MET A 286 6.25 28.06 6.80
N LYS A 287 5.62 27.23 7.65
CA LYS A 287 6.06 27.02 9.03
C LYS A 287 7.43 26.33 9.08
N ILE A 288 7.68 25.37 8.18
CA ILE A 288 9.00 24.69 8.07
C ILE A 288 10.11 25.70 7.78
N ASP A 289 9.94 26.55 6.77
CA ASP A 289 10.94 27.55 6.39
C ASP A 289 11.22 28.54 7.52
N HIS A 290 10.17 29.00 8.20
CA HIS A 290 10.32 29.88 9.36
C HIS A 290 11.09 29.19 10.51
N LEU A 291 10.81 27.92 10.79
CA LEU A 291 11.52 27.16 11.82
C LEU A 291 13.00 26.92 11.46
N LEU A 292 13.31 26.65 10.19
CA LEU A 292 14.69 26.51 9.72
C LEU A 292 15.47 27.83 9.84
N MET A 293 14.83 28.96 9.51
CA MET A 293 15.42 30.29 9.72
C MET A 293 15.67 30.55 11.20
N GLU A 294 14.70 30.27 12.06
CA GLU A 294 14.83 30.44 13.51
C GLU A 294 15.96 29.58 14.10
N MET A 295 16.13 28.33 13.63
CA MET A 295 17.26 27.48 14.01
C MET A 295 18.61 28.12 13.65
N LYS A 296 18.70 28.69 12.45
CA LYS A 296 19.92 29.34 11.95
C LYS A 296 20.25 30.62 12.72
N GLU A 297 19.25 31.46 13.01
CA GLU A 297 19.40 32.67 13.82
C GLU A 297 19.88 32.37 15.24
N ARG A 298 19.48 31.20 15.78
CA ARG A 298 19.94 30.71 17.09
C ARG A 298 21.31 30.03 17.06
N GLY A 299 21.94 29.93 15.90
CA GLY A 299 23.24 29.25 15.74
C GLY A 299 23.18 27.75 15.94
N LEU A 300 22.00 27.12 15.79
CA LEU A 300 21.88 25.67 15.84
C LEU A 300 22.26 25.06 14.49
N ASN A 301 23.23 24.14 14.50
CA ASN A 301 23.60 23.39 13.30
C ASN A 301 22.48 22.44 12.91
N ILE A 302 21.85 22.68 11.77
CA ILE A 302 20.85 21.79 11.18
C ILE A 302 21.56 20.52 10.74
N ASN A 303 21.06 19.35 11.11
CA ASN A 303 21.66 18.09 10.70
C ASN A 303 21.11 17.61 9.35
N VAL A 304 21.83 16.67 8.73
CA VAL A 304 21.44 16.03 7.45
C VAL A 304 20.03 15.42 7.52
N GLN A 305 19.65 14.84 8.67
CA GLN A 305 18.35 14.21 8.86
C GLN A 305 17.16 15.21 8.75
N ILE A 306 17.29 16.42 9.30
CA ILE A 306 16.24 17.44 9.20
C ILE A 306 16.09 17.88 7.74
N TYR A 307 17.20 18.14 7.03
CA TYR A 307 17.15 18.46 5.61
C TYR A 307 16.52 17.34 4.78
N ASN A 308 16.87 16.07 5.04
CA ASN A 308 16.30 14.93 4.32
C ASN A 308 14.79 14.79 4.57
N ASN A 309 14.32 15.03 5.79
CA ASN A 309 12.88 15.05 6.09
C ASN A 309 12.16 16.17 5.33
N VAL A 310 12.76 17.36 5.23
CA VAL A 310 12.18 18.50 4.51
C VAL A 310 12.19 18.25 2.99
N ILE A 311 13.28 17.73 2.45
CA ILE A 311 13.39 17.35 1.02
C ILE A 311 12.35 16.28 0.68
N ASN A 312 12.23 15.23 1.49
CA ASN A 312 11.23 14.18 1.30
C ASN A 312 9.78 14.71 1.39
N ALA A 313 9.51 15.64 2.30
CA ALA A 313 8.19 16.27 2.39
C ALA A 313 7.89 17.15 1.18
N ARG A 314 8.82 18.03 0.79
CA ARG A 314 8.70 18.88 -0.41
C ARG A 314 8.46 18.04 -1.65
N TYR A 315 9.10 16.88 -1.72
CA TYR A 315 8.87 15.88 -2.73
C TYR A 315 7.46 15.29 -2.71
N MET A 316 6.98 14.79 -1.57
CA MET A 316 5.64 14.18 -1.47
C MET A 316 4.51 15.16 -1.84
N HIS A 317 4.76 16.47 -1.75
CA HIS A 317 3.82 17.53 -2.14
C HIS A 317 4.13 18.18 -3.51
N GLY A 318 5.08 17.66 -4.28
CA GLY A 318 5.34 18.08 -5.68
C GLY A 318 6.04 19.42 -5.88
N LEU A 319 6.77 19.95 -4.88
CA LEU A 319 7.45 21.25 -4.93
C LEU A 319 8.91 21.15 -5.43
N VAL A 320 9.11 20.78 -6.69
CA VAL A 320 10.43 20.45 -7.28
C VAL A 320 11.45 21.59 -7.20
N VAL A 321 11.06 22.83 -7.52
CA VAL A 321 11.98 23.99 -7.54
C VAL A 321 12.60 24.25 -6.16
N LYS A 322 11.79 24.13 -5.10
CA LYS A 322 12.26 24.33 -3.73
C LYS A 322 13.22 23.23 -3.28
N ILE A 323 13.20 22.03 -3.88
CA ILE A 323 14.12 20.95 -3.51
C ILE A 323 15.57 21.34 -3.88
N GLU A 324 15.78 21.87 -5.08
CA GLU A 324 17.11 22.29 -5.54
C GLU A 324 17.65 23.47 -4.71
N GLU A 325 16.79 24.43 -4.35
CA GLU A 325 17.11 25.50 -3.40
C GLU A 325 17.50 24.94 -2.03
N THR A 326 16.74 23.96 -1.51
CA THR A 326 17.02 23.32 -0.22
C THR A 326 18.38 22.62 -0.24
N LEU A 327 18.67 21.89 -1.31
CA LEU A 327 19.94 21.18 -1.48
C LEU A 327 21.11 22.17 -1.52
N LYS A 328 20.94 23.30 -2.19
CA LYS A 328 21.94 24.38 -2.21
C LYS A 328 22.16 24.96 -0.80
N THR A 329 21.08 25.26 -0.07
CA THR A 329 21.18 25.76 1.32
C THR A 329 21.85 24.75 2.25
N MET A 330 21.60 23.45 2.05
CA MET A 330 22.23 22.37 2.80
C MET A 330 23.76 22.38 2.59
N ILE A 331 24.22 22.47 1.35
CA ILE A 331 25.65 22.54 0.99
C ILE A 331 26.29 23.84 1.53
N GLU A 332 25.62 24.98 1.36
CA GLU A 332 26.09 26.29 1.87
C GLU A 332 26.18 26.33 3.41
N SER A 333 25.36 25.55 4.10
CA SER A 333 25.41 25.39 5.56
C SER A 333 26.50 24.41 6.04
N GLY A 334 27.32 23.86 5.13
CA GLY A 334 28.37 22.90 5.46
C GLY A 334 27.87 21.47 5.73
N CYS A 335 26.61 21.18 5.39
CA CYS A 335 26.05 19.83 5.49
C CYS A 335 26.17 19.12 4.14
N GLU A 336 27.02 18.11 4.04
CA GLU A 336 27.16 17.37 2.78
C GLU A 336 26.00 16.38 2.56
N PRO A 337 25.41 16.32 1.36
CA PRO A 337 24.40 15.33 0.99
C PRO A 337 24.90 13.90 1.16
N ASP A 338 24.16 13.10 1.92
CA ASP A 338 24.44 11.68 2.13
C ASP A 338 23.71 10.79 1.11
N ILE A 339 23.92 9.47 1.20
CA ILE A 339 23.24 8.53 0.30
C ILE A 339 21.71 8.58 0.45
N THR A 340 21.18 8.91 1.63
CA THR A 340 19.73 9.00 1.84
C THR A 340 19.14 10.22 1.13
N THR A 341 19.88 11.33 1.06
CA THR A 341 19.54 12.51 0.24
C THR A 341 19.41 12.12 -1.23
N TYR A 342 20.41 11.44 -1.78
CA TYR A 342 20.40 10.99 -3.17
C TYR A 342 19.31 9.94 -3.45
N ASN A 343 19.02 9.04 -2.50
CA ASN A 343 17.92 8.08 -2.65
C ASN A 343 16.56 8.78 -2.80
N ILE A 344 16.33 9.87 -2.06
CA ILE A 344 15.09 10.66 -2.19
C ILE A 344 15.03 11.31 -3.58
N LEU A 345 16.12 11.93 -4.03
CA LEU A 345 16.21 12.56 -5.35
C LEU A 345 16.03 11.56 -6.51
N ILE A 346 16.69 10.40 -6.43
CA ILE A 346 16.57 9.34 -7.44
C ILE A 346 15.14 8.79 -7.47
N THR A 347 14.52 8.57 -6.30
CA THR A 347 13.12 8.13 -6.22
C THR A 347 12.17 9.17 -6.82
N GLU A 348 12.45 10.45 -6.63
CA GLU A 348 11.70 11.56 -7.23
C GLU A 348 11.78 11.54 -8.75
N SER A 349 13.00 11.57 -9.27
CA SER A 349 13.24 11.61 -10.71
C SER A 349 12.70 10.35 -11.39
N CYS A 350 12.70 9.22 -10.67
CA CYS A 350 12.04 7.98 -11.06
C CYS A 350 10.51 8.10 -11.14
N ARG A 351 9.82 8.65 -10.12
CA ARG A 351 8.35 8.81 -10.16
C ARG A 351 7.88 9.77 -11.25
N GLU A 352 8.66 10.81 -11.53
CA GLU A 352 8.38 11.75 -12.63
C GLU A 352 8.65 11.16 -14.02
N GLY A 353 9.25 9.95 -14.10
CA GLY A 353 9.63 9.31 -15.36
C GLY A 353 10.90 9.89 -15.99
N LYS A 354 11.64 10.77 -15.30
CA LYS A 354 12.89 11.39 -15.74
C LYS A 354 14.09 10.49 -15.43
N ILE A 355 14.17 9.33 -16.10
CA ILE A 355 15.22 8.32 -15.88
C ILE A 355 16.63 8.90 -16.03
N GLN A 356 16.86 9.73 -17.05
CA GLN A 356 18.20 10.30 -17.31
C GLN A 356 18.70 11.16 -16.14
N LYS A 357 17.82 11.96 -15.52
CA LYS A 357 18.14 12.76 -14.33
C LYS A 357 18.46 11.85 -13.14
N ALA A 358 17.70 10.77 -12.96
CA ALA A 358 17.92 9.79 -11.90
C ALA A 358 19.27 9.05 -12.07
N LYS A 359 19.67 8.73 -13.31
CA LYS A 359 20.97 8.12 -13.61
C LYS A 359 22.14 9.07 -13.33
N GLN A 360 22.01 10.34 -13.73
CA GLN A 360 23.00 11.37 -13.42
C GLN A 360 23.18 11.56 -11.90
N GLN A 361 22.08 11.54 -11.15
CA GLN A 361 22.11 11.62 -9.68
C GLN A 361 22.82 10.41 -9.05
N LEU A 362 22.63 9.20 -9.60
CA LEU A 362 23.35 8.00 -9.17
C LEU A 362 24.85 8.11 -9.46
N GLU A 363 25.22 8.55 -10.67
CA GLU A 363 26.62 8.74 -11.07
C GLU A 363 27.33 9.79 -10.19
N GLU A 364 26.65 10.89 -9.88
CA GLU A 364 27.15 11.93 -8.98
C GLU A 364 27.34 11.39 -7.55
N ALA A 365 26.39 10.59 -7.04
CA ALA A 365 26.53 9.96 -5.72
C ALA A 365 27.76 9.03 -5.68
N ILE A 366 27.98 8.24 -6.74
CA ILE A 366 29.15 7.36 -6.86
C ILE A 366 30.46 8.17 -6.94
N LYS A 367 30.46 9.26 -7.70
CA LYS A 367 31.64 10.14 -7.87
C LYS A 367 32.05 10.79 -6.55
N ARG A 368 31.10 11.08 -5.67
CA ARG A 368 31.33 11.60 -4.31
C ARG A 368 31.81 10.53 -3.32
N GLY A 369 31.98 9.28 -3.76
CA GLY A 369 32.42 8.18 -2.90
C GLY A 369 31.31 7.62 -2.00
N LEU A 370 30.05 8.00 -2.21
CA LEU A 370 28.92 7.39 -1.50
C LEU A 370 28.67 5.99 -2.05
N VAL A 371 28.44 5.02 -1.18
CA VAL A 371 28.12 3.64 -1.57
C VAL A 371 26.62 3.53 -1.83
N PRO A 372 26.19 3.31 -3.08
CA PRO A 372 24.77 3.10 -3.38
C PRO A 372 24.24 1.88 -2.64
N SER A 373 22.99 1.97 -2.21
CA SER A 373 22.31 0.91 -1.48
C SER A 373 21.23 0.26 -2.35
N LYS A 374 20.62 -0.81 -1.86
CA LYS A 374 19.40 -1.37 -2.47
C LYS A 374 18.33 -0.30 -2.76
N PHE A 375 18.15 0.67 -1.84
CA PHE A 375 17.17 1.74 -1.97
C PHE A 375 17.49 2.72 -3.12
N THR A 376 18.74 2.74 -3.60
CA THR A 376 19.18 3.56 -4.72
C THR A 376 18.81 2.90 -6.05
N TYR A 377 19.02 1.58 -6.16
CA TYR A 377 18.82 0.82 -7.40
C TYR A 377 17.35 0.40 -7.62
N THR A 378 16.60 0.05 -6.57
CA THR A 378 15.21 -0.45 -6.71
C THR A 378 14.26 0.54 -7.42
N PRO A 379 14.26 1.86 -7.11
CA PRO A 379 13.40 2.82 -7.83
C PRO A 379 13.73 2.91 -9.31
N LEU A 380 15.02 2.93 -9.67
CA LEU A 380 15.48 2.94 -11.06
C LEU A 380 15.02 1.68 -11.80
N LEU A 381 15.21 0.50 -11.20
CA LEU A 381 14.74 -0.77 -11.73
C LEU A 381 13.23 -0.74 -12.00
N HIS A 382 12.44 -0.28 -11.03
CA HIS A 382 10.97 -0.20 -11.17
C HIS A 382 10.54 0.70 -12.35
N VAL A 383 11.23 1.81 -12.60
CA VAL A 383 10.89 2.71 -13.72
C VAL A 383 11.33 2.14 -15.06
N TYR A 384 12.52 1.57 -15.16
CA TYR A 384 12.95 0.86 -16.37
C TYR A 384 11.95 -0.27 -16.72
N PHE A 385 11.43 -0.99 -15.72
CA PHE A 385 10.40 -2.02 -15.92
C PHE A 385 9.06 -1.45 -16.39
N LYS A 386 8.64 -0.28 -15.87
CA LYS A 386 7.40 0.39 -16.27
C LYS A 386 7.47 0.94 -17.70
N GLN A 387 8.65 1.39 -18.14
CA GLN A 387 8.86 1.98 -19.47
C GLN A 387 9.15 0.95 -20.57
N GLY A 388 9.40 -0.31 -20.21
CA GLY A 388 9.66 -1.37 -21.19
C GLY A 388 11.13 -1.55 -21.56
N GLU A 389 12.05 -0.86 -20.88
CA GLU A 389 13.49 -0.89 -21.17
C GLU A 389 14.22 -1.97 -20.34
N TYR A 390 13.93 -3.24 -20.63
CA TYR A 390 14.41 -4.38 -19.84
C TYR A 390 15.91 -4.67 -19.96
N SER A 391 16.53 -4.32 -21.10
CA SER A 391 17.99 -4.44 -21.28
C SER A 391 18.74 -3.59 -20.26
N MET A 392 18.34 -2.32 -20.13
CA MET A 392 18.90 -1.38 -19.16
C MET A 392 18.68 -1.83 -17.72
N ALA A 393 17.53 -2.44 -17.42
CA ALA A 393 17.25 -2.97 -16.09
C ALA A 393 18.12 -4.20 -15.73
N LEU A 394 18.41 -5.07 -16.72
CA LEU A 394 19.34 -6.19 -16.54
C LEU A 394 20.77 -5.70 -16.31
N GLU A 395 21.22 -4.71 -17.08
CA GLU A 395 22.52 -4.06 -16.89
C GLU A 395 22.63 -3.44 -15.48
N LEU A 396 21.57 -2.77 -15.03
CA LEU A 396 21.53 -2.16 -13.70
C LEU A 396 21.56 -3.22 -12.56
N LEU A 397 20.95 -4.39 -12.77
CA LEU A 397 21.05 -5.52 -11.82
C LEU A 397 22.46 -6.15 -11.79
N VAL A 398 23.13 -6.22 -12.93
CA VAL A 398 24.53 -6.65 -13.01
C VAL A 398 25.44 -5.65 -12.31
N GLU A 399 25.21 -4.35 -12.51
CA GLU A 399 25.92 -3.29 -11.83
C GLU A 399 25.73 -3.36 -10.30
N MET A 400 24.48 -3.52 -9.85
CA MET A 400 24.13 -3.72 -8.44
C MET A 400 24.90 -4.91 -7.84
N THR A 401 24.94 -6.03 -8.56
CA THR A 401 25.66 -7.25 -8.14
C THR A 401 27.18 -7.01 -8.07
N ARG A 402 27.77 -6.34 -9.07
CA ARG A 402 29.21 -6.03 -9.13
C ARG A 402 29.65 -5.08 -8.00
N LYS A 403 28.76 -4.18 -7.58
CA LYS A 403 28.99 -3.24 -6.48
C LYS A 403 28.75 -3.86 -5.09
N GLY A 404 28.50 -5.17 -5.01
CA GLY A 404 28.32 -5.90 -3.76
C GLY A 404 26.91 -5.79 -3.16
N CYS A 405 25.95 -5.22 -3.88
CA CYS A 405 24.55 -5.22 -3.46
C CYS A 405 23.86 -6.48 -4.01
N THR A 406 23.39 -7.35 -3.12
CA THR A 406 22.62 -8.53 -3.53
C THR A 406 21.18 -8.13 -3.87
N PRO A 407 20.70 -8.38 -5.11
CA PRO A 407 19.29 -8.13 -5.43
C PRO A 407 18.39 -9.01 -4.56
N ASP A 408 17.32 -8.43 -4.03
CA ASP A 408 16.36 -9.12 -3.18
C ASP A 408 15.18 -9.69 -3.98
N LEU A 409 14.30 -10.42 -3.27
CA LEU A 409 13.06 -10.98 -3.81
C LEU A 409 12.22 -9.94 -4.55
N ILE A 410 12.17 -8.71 -4.03
CA ILE A 410 11.40 -7.59 -4.61
C ILE A 410 12.00 -7.17 -5.96
N SER A 411 13.33 -7.07 -6.04
CA SER A 411 14.06 -6.69 -7.25
C SER A 411 13.87 -7.74 -8.37
N TYR A 412 13.96 -9.03 -8.02
CA TYR A 412 13.71 -10.13 -8.96
C TYR A 412 12.23 -10.24 -9.34
N GLY A 413 11.30 -10.10 -8.40
CA GLY A 413 9.87 -10.16 -8.68
C GLY A 413 9.39 -9.04 -9.59
N ALA A 414 9.92 -7.83 -9.42
CA ALA A 414 9.65 -6.71 -10.34
C ALA A 414 10.19 -6.96 -11.75
N LEU A 415 11.39 -7.54 -11.89
CA LEU A 415 11.96 -7.93 -13.18
C LEU A 415 11.11 -8.98 -13.88
N ILE A 416 10.73 -10.04 -13.16
CA ILE A 416 9.89 -11.13 -13.68
C ILE A 416 8.52 -10.59 -14.12
N HIS A 417 7.89 -9.74 -13.31
CA HIS A 417 6.63 -9.09 -13.67
C HIS A 417 6.75 -8.22 -14.91
N GLY A 418 7.80 -7.40 -14.99
CA GLY A 418 8.08 -6.58 -16.17
C GLY A 418 8.24 -7.42 -17.44
N LEU A 419 9.05 -8.47 -17.40
CA LEU A 419 9.30 -9.36 -18.54
C LEU A 419 8.02 -10.09 -19.01
N VAL A 420 7.18 -10.53 -18.07
CA VAL A 420 5.90 -11.17 -18.39
C VAL A 420 4.92 -10.19 -19.05
N VAL A 421 4.86 -8.94 -18.61
CA VAL A 421 3.97 -7.92 -19.20
C VAL A 421 4.29 -7.67 -20.67
N VAL A 422 5.57 -7.76 -21.04
CA VAL A 422 6.03 -7.56 -22.44
C VAL A 422 6.03 -8.85 -23.25
N GLY A 423 5.60 -9.96 -22.66
CA GLY A 423 5.48 -11.23 -23.36
C GLY A 423 6.84 -11.91 -23.60
N GLN A 424 7.86 -11.61 -22.79
CA GLN A 424 9.12 -12.34 -22.77
C GLN A 424 9.15 -13.34 -21.61
N VAL A 425 8.18 -14.25 -21.58
CA VAL A 425 8.01 -15.18 -20.43
C VAL A 425 9.18 -16.16 -20.34
N SER A 426 9.79 -16.56 -21.47
CA SER A 426 10.99 -17.41 -21.47
C SER A 426 12.18 -16.77 -20.74
N THR A 427 12.42 -15.47 -20.94
CA THR A 427 13.48 -14.73 -20.22
C THR A 427 13.13 -14.60 -18.73
N ALA A 428 11.84 -14.45 -18.41
CA ALA A 428 11.40 -14.41 -17.02
C ALA A 428 11.68 -15.72 -16.27
N LEU A 429 11.55 -16.87 -16.95
CA LEU A 429 11.90 -18.19 -16.38
C LEU A 429 13.41 -18.34 -16.14
N THR A 430 14.26 -17.87 -17.06
CA THR A 430 15.73 -17.91 -16.83
C THR A 430 16.18 -16.97 -15.72
N VAL A 431 15.50 -15.84 -15.55
CA VAL A 431 15.72 -14.93 -14.40
C VAL A 431 15.33 -15.60 -13.09
N ARG A 432 14.23 -16.35 -13.06
CA ARG A 432 13.81 -17.15 -11.91
C ARG A 432 14.86 -18.22 -11.57
N GLU A 433 15.40 -18.92 -12.56
CA GLU A 433 16.48 -19.90 -12.35
C GLU A 433 17.70 -19.24 -11.71
N LYS A 434 18.15 -18.09 -12.24
CA LYS A 434 19.26 -17.31 -11.64
C LYS A 434 18.96 -16.80 -10.23
N MET A 435 17.70 -16.55 -9.90
CA MET A 435 17.28 -16.18 -8.56
C MET A 435 17.42 -17.38 -7.61
N MET A 436 17.02 -18.58 -8.05
CA MET A 436 17.18 -19.83 -7.29
C MET A 436 18.66 -20.22 -7.11
N ASP A 437 19.51 -20.02 -8.13
CA ASP A 437 20.96 -20.26 -8.05
C ASP A 437 21.64 -19.40 -6.96
N LYS A 438 21.09 -18.22 -6.68
CA LYS A 438 21.54 -17.33 -5.61
C LYS A 438 20.95 -17.65 -4.24
N GLY A 439 20.21 -18.76 -4.11
CA GLY A 439 19.59 -19.21 -2.87
C GLY A 439 18.31 -18.46 -2.48
N LEU A 440 17.72 -17.67 -3.39
CA LEU A 440 16.45 -16.99 -3.17
C LEU A 440 15.31 -17.84 -3.73
N GLN A 441 14.36 -18.24 -2.87
CA GLN A 441 13.18 -18.99 -3.29
C GLN A 441 12.08 -18.05 -3.80
N PRO A 442 11.41 -18.36 -4.93
CA PRO A 442 10.27 -17.59 -5.41
C PRO A 442 9.12 -17.63 -4.41
N ASP A 443 8.47 -16.48 -4.19
CA ASP A 443 7.24 -16.41 -3.41
C ASP A 443 6.00 -16.68 -4.28
N SER A 444 4.83 -16.74 -3.65
CA SER A 444 3.57 -16.90 -4.38
C SER A 444 3.41 -15.84 -5.47
N ALA A 445 3.72 -14.57 -5.20
CA ALA A 445 3.56 -13.50 -6.17
C ALA A 445 4.36 -13.76 -7.47
N ILE A 446 5.61 -14.22 -7.37
CA ILE A 446 6.44 -14.55 -8.54
C ILE A 446 5.85 -15.72 -9.34
N TYR A 447 5.40 -16.78 -8.65
CA TYR A 447 4.72 -17.91 -9.30
C TYR A 447 3.44 -17.45 -10.03
N ASN A 448 2.62 -16.59 -9.40
CA ASN A 448 1.39 -16.05 -9.97
C ASN A 448 1.66 -15.31 -11.28
N VAL A 449 2.69 -14.47 -11.28
CA VAL A 449 3.10 -13.67 -12.43
C VAL A 449 3.56 -14.54 -13.59
N LEU A 450 4.44 -15.52 -13.32
CA LEU A 450 4.95 -16.44 -14.35
C LEU A 450 3.82 -17.30 -14.93
N MET A 451 2.94 -17.84 -14.08
CA MET A 451 1.78 -18.62 -14.52
C MET A 451 0.83 -17.81 -15.39
N ASN A 452 0.53 -16.56 -15.02
CA ASN A 452 -0.28 -15.66 -15.85
C ASN A 452 0.36 -15.41 -17.22
N GLY A 453 1.68 -15.18 -17.24
CA GLY A 453 2.45 -15.03 -18.48
C GLY A 453 2.34 -16.25 -19.39
N LEU A 454 2.59 -17.44 -18.84
CA LEU A 454 2.50 -18.70 -19.57
C LEU A 454 1.10 -18.98 -20.09
N CYS A 455 0.06 -18.66 -19.31
CA CYS A 455 -1.32 -18.77 -19.75
C CYS A 455 -1.66 -17.81 -20.91
N LYS A 456 -1.10 -16.59 -20.92
CA LYS A 456 -1.27 -15.63 -22.03
C LYS A 456 -0.58 -16.09 -23.31
N GLU A 457 0.62 -16.68 -23.20
CA GLU A 457 1.34 -17.28 -24.34
C GLU A 457 0.75 -18.65 -24.77
N GLY A 458 -0.14 -19.24 -23.98
CA GLY A 458 -0.73 -20.56 -24.24
C GLY A 458 0.17 -21.75 -23.92
N ARG A 459 1.26 -21.55 -23.16
CA ARG A 459 2.22 -22.58 -22.73
C ARG A 459 1.74 -23.31 -21.46
N PHE A 460 0.57 -23.95 -21.54
CA PHE A 460 -0.06 -24.61 -20.40
C PHE A 460 0.70 -25.77 -19.74
N PRO A 461 1.44 -26.64 -20.48
CA PRO A 461 2.22 -27.68 -19.84
C PRO A 461 3.26 -27.11 -18.87
N ALA A 462 3.92 -26.00 -19.24
CA ALA A 462 4.86 -25.30 -18.38
C ALA A 462 4.15 -24.66 -17.17
N ALA A 463 2.94 -24.11 -17.35
CA ALA A 463 2.15 -23.58 -16.24
C ALA A 463 1.73 -24.66 -15.24
N LYS A 464 1.38 -25.87 -15.71
CA LYS A 464 1.08 -27.03 -14.84
C LYS A 464 2.29 -27.49 -14.06
N LEU A 465 3.47 -27.53 -14.70
CA LEU A 465 4.73 -27.89 -14.02
C LEU A 465 5.08 -26.88 -12.93
N LEU A 466 4.94 -25.58 -13.19
CA LEU A 466 5.15 -24.54 -12.17
C LEU A 466 4.16 -24.63 -11.01
N LEU A 467 2.90 -24.98 -11.26
CA LEU A 467 1.93 -25.20 -10.20
C LEU A 467 2.27 -26.44 -9.36
N ALA A 468 2.69 -27.54 -10.00
CA ALA A 468 3.14 -28.74 -9.29
C ALA A 468 4.36 -28.43 -8.41
N GLU A 469 5.35 -27.72 -8.96
CA GLU A 469 6.53 -27.29 -8.23
C GLU A 469 6.19 -26.37 -7.04
N MET A 470 5.27 -25.41 -7.22
CA MET A 470 4.78 -24.54 -6.15
C MET A 470 4.15 -25.35 -5.00
N LEU A 471 3.36 -26.38 -5.34
CA LEU A 471 2.73 -27.28 -4.38
C LEU A 471 3.75 -28.18 -3.67
N ASP A 472 4.75 -28.70 -4.40
CA ASP A 472 5.83 -29.53 -3.85
C ASP A 472 6.70 -28.73 -2.85
N GLN A 473 6.82 -27.42 -3.06
CA GLN A 473 7.49 -26.49 -2.14
C GLN A 473 6.60 -26.06 -0.95
N ASN A 474 5.42 -26.66 -0.76
CA ASN A 474 4.43 -26.29 0.26
C ASN A 474 3.95 -24.82 0.18
N ILE A 475 4.07 -24.18 -0.98
CA ILE A 475 3.55 -22.84 -1.21
C ILE A 475 2.10 -22.99 -1.70
N GLN A 476 1.14 -22.55 -0.90
CA GLN A 476 -0.29 -22.67 -1.25
C GLN A 476 -0.67 -21.65 -2.33
N PRO A 477 -1.27 -22.07 -3.46
CA PRO A 477 -1.79 -21.14 -4.44
C PRO A 477 -3.00 -20.41 -3.87
N ASP A 478 -2.99 -19.08 -4.02
CA ASP A 478 -4.15 -18.27 -3.65
C ASP A 478 -5.31 -18.47 -4.66
N ALA A 479 -6.52 -18.04 -4.27
CA ALA A 479 -7.71 -18.13 -5.12
C ALA A 479 -7.55 -17.39 -6.46
N PHE A 480 -6.69 -16.37 -6.52
CA PHE A 480 -6.45 -15.56 -7.71
C PHE A 480 -5.58 -16.31 -8.74
N VAL A 481 -4.59 -17.10 -8.31
CA VAL A 481 -3.81 -18.03 -9.15
C VAL A 481 -4.73 -19.01 -9.84
N LEU A 482 -5.56 -19.67 -9.06
CA LEU A 482 -6.47 -20.69 -9.56
C LEU A 482 -7.44 -20.08 -10.58
N ALA A 483 -8.02 -18.91 -10.28
CA ALA A 483 -8.88 -18.20 -11.22
C ALA A 483 -8.15 -17.79 -12.51
N THR A 484 -6.90 -17.34 -12.41
CA THR A 484 -6.08 -16.92 -13.56
C THR A 484 -5.72 -18.11 -14.45
N LEU A 485 -5.33 -19.23 -13.86
CA LEU A 485 -5.06 -20.48 -14.58
C LEU A 485 -6.32 -20.99 -15.26
N MET A 486 -7.45 -21.05 -14.53
CA MET A 486 -8.74 -21.47 -15.08
C MET A 486 -9.17 -20.60 -16.27
N ASP A 487 -9.15 -19.27 -16.16
CA ASP A 487 -9.47 -18.37 -17.27
C ASP A 487 -8.48 -18.53 -18.43
N GLY A 488 -7.20 -18.77 -18.13
CA GLY A 488 -6.17 -19.16 -19.10
C GLY A 488 -6.57 -20.39 -19.92
N PHE A 489 -6.85 -21.51 -19.26
CA PHE A 489 -7.28 -22.76 -19.90
C PHE A 489 -8.56 -22.58 -20.73
N ILE A 490 -9.53 -21.82 -20.20
CA ILE A 490 -10.81 -21.53 -20.87
C ILE A 490 -10.62 -20.68 -22.13
N ARG A 491 -9.72 -19.69 -22.11
CA ARG A 491 -9.46 -18.82 -23.28
C ARG A 491 -8.94 -19.63 -24.47
N ASN A 492 -8.11 -20.64 -24.22
CA ASN A 492 -7.48 -21.43 -25.28
C ASN A 492 -8.21 -22.75 -25.60
N GLY A 493 -9.43 -22.93 -25.07
CA GLY A 493 -10.33 -24.03 -25.45
C GLY A 493 -10.17 -25.32 -24.66
N SER A 494 -9.28 -25.37 -23.67
CA SER A 494 -9.04 -26.56 -22.83
C SER A 494 -9.94 -26.59 -21.59
N LEU A 495 -11.27 -26.64 -21.77
CA LEU A 495 -12.21 -26.62 -20.64
C LEU A 495 -12.02 -27.81 -19.68
N ASN A 496 -11.73 -29.01 -20.19
CA ASN A 496 -11.54 -30.21 -19.38
C ASN A 496 -10.37 -30.09 -18.39
N ASP A 497 -9.30 -29.39 -18.78
CA ASP A 497 -8.17 -29.12 -17.89
C ASP A 497 -8.54 -28.12 -16.80
N ALA A 498 -9.37 -27.11 -17.12
CA ALA A 498 -9.88 -26.17 -16.13
C ALA A 498 -10.80 -26.87 -15.11
N ILE A 499 -11.65 -27.81 -15.56
CA ILE A 499 -12.50 -28.62 -14.68
C ILE A 499 -11.65 -29.45 -13.72
N LYS A 500 -10.66 -30.20 -14.23
CA LYS A 500 -9.74 -30.98 -13.38
C LYS A 500 -9.02 -30.13 -12.35
N LEU A 501 -8.56 -28.93 -12.75
CA LEU A 501 -7.92 -28.00 -11.83
C LEU A 501 -8.88 -27.48 -10.75
N PHE A 502 -10.13 -27.19 -11.14
CA PHE A 502 -11.17 -26.73 -10.22
C PHE A 502 -11.55 -27.81 -9.20
N ASP A 503 -11.71 -29.05 -9.64
CA ASP A 503 -12.03 -30.17 -8.74
C ASP A 503 -10.86 -30.47 -7.80
N LEU A 504 -9.62 -30.48 -8.31
CA LEU A 504 -8.40 -30.64 -7.50
C LEU A 504 -8.26 -29.54 -6.44
N ALA A 505 -8.60 -28.29 -6.77
CA ALA A 505 -8.56 -27.19 -5.82
C ALA A 505 -9.54 -27.41 -4.65
N ILE A 506 -10.76 -27.88 -4.96
CA ILE A 506 -11.79 -28.19 -3.96
C ILE A 506 -11.36 -29.38 -3.09
N GLU A 507 -10.80 -30.44 -3.69
CA GLU A 507 -10.29 -31.61 -2.95
C GLU A 507 -9.16 -31.25 -1.98
N LYS A 508 -8.30 -30.30 -2.35
CA LYS A 508 -7.22 -29.81 -1.50
C LYS A 508 -7.67 -28.75 -0.47
N GLY A 509 -8.96 -28.44 -0.38
CA GLY A 509 -9.50 -27.45 0.55
C GLY A 509 -9.18 -26.00 0.19
N ILE A 510 -8.81 -25.72 -1.07
CA ILE A 510 -8.54 -24.37 -1.55
C ILE A 510 -9.85 -23.79 -2.08
N GLU A 511 -10.39 -22.79 -1.40
CA GLU A 511 -11.62 -22.12 -1.81
C GLU A 511 -11.38 -21.27 -3.08
N PRO A 512 -12.03 -21.59 -4.22
CA PRO A 512 -11.84 -20.82 -5.47
C PRO A 512 -12.36 -19.38 -5.40
N GLY A 513 -13.17 -19.06 -4.39
CA GLY A 513 -13.85 -17.79 -4.21
C GLY A 513 -14.80 -17.41 -5.36
N VAL A 514 -15.43 -16.24 -5.26
CA VAL A 514 -16.40 -15.75 -6.26
C VAL A 514 -15.77 -15.65 -7.66
N VAL A 515 -14.51 -15.23 -7.74
CA VAL A 515 -13.79 -15.03 -9.01
C VAL A 515 -13.52 -16.37 -9.72
N GLY A 516 -13.11 -17.42 -8.99
CA GLY A 516 -12.88 -18.74 -9.56
C GLY A 516 -14.16 -19.39 -10.09
N TYR A 517 -15.26 -19.31 -9.34
CA TYR A 517 -16.58 -19.76 -9.81
C TYR A 517 -17.05 -18.98 -11.05
N ASN A 518 -16.87 -17.66 -11.07
CA ASN A 518 -17.21 -16.83 -12.24
C ASN A 518 -16.38 -17.20 -13.48
N ALA A 519 -15.09 -17.52 -13.31
CA ALA A 519 -14.24 -18.01 -14.39
C ALA A 519 -14.79 -19.34 -14.96
N MET A 520 -15.15 -20.30 -14.11
CA MET A 520 -15.74 -21.57 -14.54
C MET A 520 -17.09 -21.41 -15.23
N ILE A 521 -17.99 -20.58 -14.68
CA ILE A 521 -19.28 -20.25 -15.29
C ILE A 521 -19.08 -19.68 -16.70
N LYS A 522 -18.14 -18.75 -16.87
CA LYS A 522 -17.76 -18.21 -18.19
C LYS A 522 -17.24 -19.29 -19.13
N GLY A 523 -16.45 -20.25 -18.61
CA GLY A 523 -15.95 -21.40 -19.36
C GLY A 523 -17.06 -22.31 -19.89
N TYR A 524 -17.97 -22.72 -19.01
CA TYR A 524 -19.14 -23.52 -19.39
C TYR A 524 -20.01 -22.79 -20.43
N CYS A 525 -20.26 -21.48 -20.24
CA CYS A 525 -21.02 -20.67 -21.19
C CYS A 525 -20.36 -20.61 -22.58
N LYS A 526 -19.03 -20.48 -22.63
CA LYS A 526 -18.26 -20.45 -23.89
C LYS A 526 -18.29 -21.79 -24.62
N ALA A 527 -18.28 -22.90 -23.88
CA ALA A 527 -18.42 -24.25 -24.45
C ALA A 527 -19.87 -24.64 -24.79
N GLY A 528 -20.85 -23.80 -24.49
CA GLY A 528 -22.28 -24.08 -24.71
C GLY A 528 -22.93 -25.01 -23.68
N LEU A 529 -22.21 -25.36 -22.62
CA LEU A 529 -22.67 -26.21 -21.52
C LEU A 529 -23.48 -25.40 -20.50
N MET A 530 -24.63 -24.86 -20.92
CA MET A 530 -25.43 -23.94 -20.09
C MET A 530 -26.02 -24.62 -18.84
N THR A 531 -26.30 -25.93 -18.89
CA THR A 531 -26.75 -26.72 -17.74
C THR A 531 -25.68 -26.77 -16.65
N ASP A 532 -24.43 -27.03 -17.04
CA ASP A 532 -23.29 -27.11 -16.12
C ASP A 532 -22.95 -25.73 -15.55
N ALA A 533 -23.12 -24.66 -16.34
CA ALA A 533 -23.00 -23.29 -15.85
C ALA A 533 -24.01 -23.01 -14.71
N LEU A 534 -25.26 -23.45 -14.84
CA LEU A 534 -26.27 -23.30 -13.78
C LEU A 534 -26.01 -24.19 -12.57
N LEU A 535 -25.51 -25.41 -12.79
CA LEU A 535 -25.06 -26.28 -11.70
C LEU A 535 -23.90 -25.66 -10.92
N CYS A 536 -22.96 -25.00 -11.61
CA CYS A 536 -21.84 -24.30 -10.99
C CYS A 536 -22.33 -23.14 -10.10
N VAL A 537 -23.34 -22.38 -10.53
CA VAL A 537 -24.00 -21.34 -9.70
C VAL A 537 -24.68 -21.94 -8.46
N ASN A 538 -25.35 -23.08 -8.61
CA ASN A 538 -25.98 -23.76 -7.48
C ASN A 538 -24.93 -24.30 -6.50
N LYS A 539 -23.79 -24.79 -7.00
CA LYS A 539 -22.65 -25.20 -6.17
C LYS A 539 -22.09 -24.00 -5.40
N MET A 540 -21.86 -22.88 -6.07
CA MET A 540 -21.43 -21.61 -5.45
C MET A 540 -22.34 -21.22 -4.27
N ARG A 541 -23.67 -21.28 -4.46
CA ARG A 541 -24.63 -20.97 -3.39
C ARG A 541 -24.60 -21.94 -2.21
N LYS A 542 -24.37 -23.24 -2.46
CA LYS A 542 -24.28 -24.26 -1.40
C LYS A 542 -23.07 -24.04 -0.49
N GLU A 543 -21.97 -23.53 -1.05
CA GLU A 543 -20.76 -23.15 -0.31
C GLU A 543 -20.89 -21.79 0.41
N GLY A 544 -22.08 -21.19 0.48
CA GLY A 544 -22.30 -19.89 1.13
C GLY A 544 -21.81 -18.68 0.32
N LEU A 545 -21.35 -18.88 -0.92
CA LEU A 545 -20.95 -17.80 -1.83
C LEU A 545 -22.18 -17.33 -2.64
N PHE A 546 -22.48 -16.04 -2.58
CA PHE A 546 -23.62 -15.47 -3.32
C PHE A 546 -23.19 -15.02 -4.72
N PRO A 547 -23.89 -15.45 -5.79
CA PRO A 547 -23.63 -14.98 -7.15
C PRO A 547 -23.78 -13.45 -7.22
N ASP A 548 -22.78 -12.80 -7.79
CA ASP A 548 -22.76 -11.36 -7.94
C ASP A 548 -23.42 -10.93 -9.26
N GLU A 549 -23.50 -9.61 -9.46
CA GLU A 549 -23.98 -9.01 -10.70
C GLU A 549 -23.21 -9.54 -11.93
N TYR A 550 -21.91 -9.83 -11.77
CA TYR A 550 -21.09 -10.38 -12.84
C TYR A 550 -21.48 -11.84 -13.18
N SER A 551 -21.74 -12.69 -12.19
CA SER A 551 -22.19 -14.08 -12.37
C SER A 551 -23.43 -14.15 -13.26
N TYR A 552 -24.48 -13.38 -12.92
CA TYR A 552 -25.72 -13.37 -13.71
C TYR A 552 -25.53 -12.78 -15.10
N SER A 553 -24.78 -11.66 -15.22
CA SER A 553 -24.51 -11.05 -16.52
C SER A 553 -23.76 -12.00 -17.46
N THR A 554 -22.81 -12.79 -16.93
CA THR A 554 -22.04 -13.79 -17.68
C THR A 554 -22.93 -14.90 -18.22
N ILE A 555 -23.89 -15.38 -17.43
CA ILE A 555 -24.83 -16.43 -17.83
C ILE A 555 -25.82 -15.90 -18.87
N ILE A 556 -26.35 -14.70 -18.67
CA ILE A 556 -27.25 -14.03 -19.63
C ILE A 556 -26.52 -13.87 -20.98
N ASP A 557 -25.26 -13.41 -20.96
CA ASP A 557 -24.43 -13.31 -22.17
C ASP A 557 -24.18 -14.68 -22.82
N GLY A 558 -23.94 -15.71 -22.00
CA GLY A 558 -23.79 -17.10 -22.44
C GLY A 558 -25.02 -17.61 -23.20
N PHE A 559 -26.21 -17.48 -22.62
CA PHE A 559 -27.48 -17.86 -23.26
C PHE A 559 -27.71 -17.10 -24.58
N VAL A 560 -27.42 -15.80 -24.60
CA VAL A 560 -27.51 -14.97 -25.81
C VAL A 560 -26.50 -15.40 -26.89
N LYS A 561 -25.30 -15.82 -26.51
CA LYS A 561 -24.30 -16.36 -27.44
C LYS A 561 -24.74 -17.70 -28.05
N GLN A 562 -25.41 -18.54 -27.28
CA GLN A 562 -26.02 -19.79 -27.74
C GLN A 562 -27.38 -19.62 -28.43
N HIS A 563 -27.78 -18.38 -28.75
CA HIS A 563 -29.04 -18.03 -29.41
C HIS A 563 -30.32 -18.35 -28.62
N ASP A 564 -30.21 -18.65 -27.33
CA ASP A 564 -31.35 -18.89 -26.43
C ASP A 564 -31.70 -17.62 -25.63
N LEU A 565 -32.52 -16.76 -26.23
CA LEU A 565 -33.01 -15.54 -25.56
C LEU A 565 -33.97 -15.85 -24.40
N ASP A 566 -34.72 -16.96 -24.47
CA ASP A 566 -35.77 -17.27 -23.51
C ASP A 566 -35.14 -17.74 -22.18
N GLY A 567 -34.06 -18.52 -22.24
CA GLY A 567 -33.19 -18.82 -21.11
C GLY A 567 -32.58 -17.53 -20.50
N ALA A 568 -32.06 -16.62 -21.34
CA ALA A 568 -31.49 -15.36 -20.88
C ALA A 568 -32.52 -14.50 -20.11
N LEU A 569 -33.76 -14.41 -20.58
CA LEU A 569 -34.83 -13.66 -19.92
C LEU A 569 -35.28 -14.29 -18.60
N LYS A 570 -35.26 -15.63 -18.49
CA LYS A 570 -35.53 -16.33 -17.21
C LYS A 570 -34.48 -15.98 -16.16
N ILE A 571 -33.21 -15.99 -16.53
CA ILE A 571 -32.11 -15.61 -15.62
C ILE A 571 -32.19 -14.12 -15.25
N PHE A 572 -32.55 -13.26 -16.19
CA PHE A 572 -32.80 -11.84 -15.91
C PHE A 572 -33.95 -11.63 -14.90
N GLY A 573 -35.05 -12.39 -15.04
CA GLY A 573 -36.15 -12.38 -14.07
C GLY A 573 -35.71 -12.84 -12.67
N LEU A 574 -34.82 -13.82 -12.59
CA LEU A 574 -34.20 -14.21 -11.31
C LEU A 574 -33.33 -13.08 -10.75
N MET A 575 -32.50 -12.44 -11.56
CA MET A 575 -31.66 -11.31 -11.12
C MET A 575 -32.51 -10.17 -10.51
N LEU A 576 -33.66 -9.86 -11.10
CA LEU A 576 -34.62 -8.87 -10.59
C LEU A 576 -35.28 -9.32 -9.28
N LYS A 577 -35.73 -10.58 -9.20
CA LYS A 577 -36.39 -11.13 -8.00
C LYS A 577 -35.47 -11.07 -6.77
N TRP A 578 -34.17 -11.26 -6.98
CA TRP A 578 -33.17 -11.26 -5.91
C TRP A 578 -32.58 -9.86 -5.64
N LYS A 579 -33.14 -8.82 -6.26
CA LYS A 579 -32.70 -7.41 -6.11
C LYS A 579 -31.20 -7.20 -6.39
N CYS A 580 -30.61 -7.99 -7.29
CA CYS A 580 -29.24 -7.75 -7.74
C CYS A 580 -29.17 -6.46 -8.56
N LYS A 581 -28.13 -5.65 -8.34
CA LYS A 581 -27.89 -4.42 -9.10
C LYS A 581 -27.66 -4.78 -10.57
N LEU A 582 -28.25 -4.00 -11.48
CA LEU A 582 -28.12 -4.16 -12.93
C LEU A 582 -26.94 -3.34 -13.44
N ASN A 583 -26.12 -3.95 -14.33
CA ASN A 583 -24.99 -3.28 -14.98
C ASN A 583 -25.25 -3.08 -16.48
N VAL A 584 -24.38 -2.25 -17.06
CA VAL A 584 -24.25 -2.03 -18.49
C VAL A 584 -24.11 -3.34 -19.27
N VAL A 585 -23.38 -4.33 -18.73
CA VAL A 585 -23.13 -5.63 -19.41
C VAL A 585 -24.43 -6.41 -19.58
N THR A 586 -25.27 -6.51 -18.54
CA THR A 586 -26.55 -7.22 -18.57
C THR A 586 -27.48 -6.65 -19.63
N TYR A 587 -27.67 -5.33 -19.66
CA TYR A 587 -28.48 -4.68 -20.68
C TYR A 587 -27.88 -4.82 -22.08
N THR A 588 -26.55 -4.71 -22.20
CA THR A 588 -25.85 -4.89 -23.49
C THR A 588 -26.04 -6.30 -24.06
N SER A 589 -25.94 -7.33 -23.22
CA SER A 589 -26.18 -8.72 -23.63
C SER A 589 -27.64 -8.95 -24.02
N LEU A 590 -28.61 -8.39 -23.29
CA LEU A 590 -30.02 -8.47 -23.68
C LEU A 590 -30.31 -7.74 -24.99
N ILE A 591 -29.76 -6.54 -25.19
CA ILE A 591 -29.85 -5.80 -26.45
C ILE A 591 -29.28 -6.65 -27.59
N ASN A 592 -28.09 -7.25 -27.40
CA ASN A 592 -27.50 -8.17 -28.37
C ASN A 592 -28.42 -9.36 -28.69
N GLY A 593 -29.04 -9.95 -27.67
CA GLY A 593 -29.98 -11.06 -27.82
C GLY A 593 -31.23 -10.68 -28.61
N PHE A 594 -31.82 -9.52 -28.32
CA PHE A 594 -32.94 -8.99 -29.10
C PHE A 594 -32.54 -8.68 -30.55
N CYS A 595 -31.37 -8.07 -30.77
CA CYS A 595 -30.81 -7.84 -32.10
C CYS A 595 -30.62 -9.15 -32.88
N LYS A 596 -30.01 -10.17 -32.28
CA LYS A 596 -29.79 -11.48 -32.93
C LYS A 596 -31.07 -12.22 -33.32
N LYS A 597 -32.16 -12.05 -32.56
CA LYS A 597 -33.50 -12.59 -32.92
C LYS A 597 -34.28 -11.68 -33.90
N GLY A 598 -33.74 -10.52 -34.30
CA GLY A 598 -34.40 -9.56 -35.19
C GLY A 598 -35.45 -8.66 -34.51
N PHE A 599 -35.49 -8.62 -33.18
CA PHE A 599 -36.45 -7.83 -32.41
C PHE A 599 -35.94 -6.40 -32.13
N SER A 600 -35.70 -5.62 -33.18
CA SER A 600 -35.18 -4.25 -33.10
C SER A 600 -35.98 -3.31 -32.20
N SER A 601 -37.31 -3.41 -32.18
CA SER A 601 -38.16 -2.55 -31.33
C SER A 601 -37.92 -2.79 -29.83
N LYS A 602 -37.76 -4.06 -29.42
CA LYS A 602 -37.45 -4.44 -28.04
C LYS A 602 -36.03 -4.05 -27.65
N ALA A 603 -35.07 -4.15 -28.58
CA ALA A 603 -33.70 -3.68 -28.36
C ALA A 603 -33.65 -2.17 -28.06
N ILE A 604 -34.38 -1.36 -28.84
CA ILE A 604 -34.49 0.11 -28.60
C ILE A 604 -35.15 0.41 -27.25
N LYS A 605 -36.23 -0.32 -26.90
CA LYS A 605 -36.89 -0.14 -25.61
C LYS A 605 -35.94 -0.43 -24.45
N THR A 606 -35.21 -1.53 -24.54
CA THR A 606 -34.21 -1.96 -23.55
C THR A 606 -33.07 -0.93 -23.42
N PHE A 607 -32.63 -0.32 -24.53
CA PHE A 607 -31.64 0.76 -24.51
C PHE A 607 -32.16 2.03 -23.83
N LYS A 608 -33.43 2.39 -24.01
CA LYS A 608 -34.06 3.53 -23.32
C LYS A 608 -34.21 3.24 -21.82
N GLU A 609 -34.61 2.03 -21.46
CA GLU A 609 -34.72 1.58 -20.06
C GLU A 609 -33.35 1.66 -19.35
N MET A 610 -32.29 1.22 -20.02
CA MET A 610 -30.91 1.34 -19.52
C MET A 610 -30.55 2.80 -19.17
N LYS A 611 -30.85 3.76 -20.06
CA LYS A 611 -30.61 5.19 -19.80
C LYS A 611 -31.46 5.74 -18.65
N SER A 612 -32.73 5.32 -18.57
CA SER A 612 -33.63 5.74 -17.48
C SER A 612 -33.18 5.23 -16.11
N CYS A 613 -32.42 4.13 -16.07
CA CYS A 613 -31.81 3.59 -14.87
C CYS A 613 -30.49 4.28 -14.48
N GLY A 614 -30.09 5.35 -15.18
CA GLY A 614 -28.84 6.07 -14.94
C GLY A 614 -27.57 5.31 -15.38
N LEU A 615 -27.71 4.27 -16.22
CA LEU A 615 -26.58 3.52 -16.76
C LEU A 615 -26.15 4.13 -18.10
N GLU A 616 -24.88 4.53 -18.20
CA GLU A 616 -24.31 5.07 -19.44
C GLU A 616 -23.96 3.93 -20.42
N PRO A 617 -24.48 3.96 -21.66
CA PRO A 617 -24.12 2.97 -22.67
C PRO A 617 -22.65 3.06 -23.07
N ASN A 618 -22.00 1.90 -23.21
CA ASN A 618 -20.60 1.84 -23.61
C ASN A 618 -20.46 1.63 -25.12
N VAL A 619 -19.21 1.64 -25.60
CA VAL A 619 -18.85 1.43 -27.01
C VAL A 619 -19.51 0.17 -27.57
N ILE A 620 -19.48 -0.94 -26.82
CA ILE A 620 -20.02 -2.23 -27.26
C ILE A 620 -21.54 -2.16 -27.45
N THR A 621 -22.27 -1.51 -26.53
CA THR A 621 -23.73 -1.31 -26.65
C THR A 621 -24.10 -0.59 -27.95
N TYR A 622 -23.38 0.50 -28.27
CA TYR A 622 -23.60 1.25 -29.50
C TYR A 622 -23.20 0.44 -30.74
N SER A 623 -22.04 -0.22 -30.75
CA SER A 623 -21.60 -1.05 -31.89
C SER A 623 -22.59 -2.17 -32.23
N ILE A 624 -23.20 -2.81 -31.22
CA ILE A 624 -24.20 -3.86 -31.41
C ILE A 624 -25.46 -3.30 -32.07
N LEU A 625 -25.96 -2.16 -31.61
CA LEU A 625 -27.15 -1.52 -32.20
C LEU A 625 -26.88 -1.07 -33.63
N ILE A 626 -25.76 -0.39 -33.86
CA ILE A 626 -25.33 0.07 -35.20
C ILE A 626 -25.22 -1.13 -36.14
N GLY A 627 -24.49 -2.18 -35.73
CA GLY A 627 -24.34 -3.39 -36.52
C GLY A 627 -25.66 -4.10 -36.81
N ASN A 628 -26.61 -4.11 -35.86
CA ASN A 628 -27.94 -4.67 -36.10
C ASN A 628 -28.75 -3.86 -37.11
N PHE A 629 -28.79 -2.54 -36.97
CA PHE A 629 -29.51 -1.68 -37.92
C PHE A 629 -28.89 -1.72 -39.32
N CYS A 630 -27.57 -1.83 -39.42
CA CYS A 630 -26.87 -2.08 -40.69
C CYS A 630 -27.27 -3.43 -41.32
N LYS A 631 -27.42 -4.50 -40.53
CA LYS A 631 -27.90 -5.81 -41.02
C LYS A 631 -29.35 -5.80 -41.46
N GLU A 632 -30.19 -4.99 -40.82
CA GLU A 632 -31.61 -4.82 -41.17
C GLU A 632 -31.85 -3.74 -42.26
N SER A 633 -30.80 -3.22 -42.91
CA SER A 633 -30.85 -2.11 -43.89
C SER A 633 -31.49 -0.81 -43.37
N LYS A 634 -31.56 -0.64 -42.05
CA LYS A 634 -32.05 0.57 -41.35
C LYS A 634 -30.92 1.58 -41.14
N LEU A 635 -30.39 2.08 -42.26
CA LEU A 635 -29.21 2.95 -42.27
C LEU A 635 -29.40 4.28 -41.53
N ALA A 636 -30.62 4.82 -41.48
CA ALA A 636 -30.87 6.09 -40.80
C ALA A 636 -30.78 5.97 -39.28
N GLU A 637 -31.31 4.87 -38.74
CA GLU A 637 -31.18 4.51 -37.35
C GLU A 637 -29.72 4.20 -37.00
N ALA A 638 -28.98 3.49 -37.86
CA ALA A 638 -27.55 3.22 -37.66
C ALA A 638 -26.73 4.52 -37.56
N ALA A 639 -26.95 5.47 -38.48
CA ALA A 639 -26.31 6.78 -38.47
C ALA A 639 -26.66 7.60 -37.22
N PHE A 640 -27.93 7.60 -36.81
CA PHE A 640 -28.38 8.26 -35.58
C PHE A 640 -27.69 7.72 -34.33
N TYR A 641 -27.58 6.39 -34.17
CA TYR A 641 -26.90 5.81 -33.00
C TYR A 641 -25.39 6.04 -33.01
N PHE A 642 -24.78 6.18 -34.20
CA PHE A 642 -23.37 6.58 -34.32
C PHE A 642 -23.15 8.03 -33.89
N GLU A 643 -23.97 8.98 -34.35
CA GLU A 643 -23.89 10.37 -33.90
C GLU A 643 -24.17 10.51 -32.39
N LEU A 644 -25.13 9.73 -31.87
CA LEU A 644 -25.44 9.69 -30.45
C LEU A 644 -24.28 9.13 -29.60
N MET A 645 -23.50 8.19 -30.16
CA MET A 645 -22.29 7.66 -29.54
C MET A 645 -21.22 8.75 -29.43
N LEU A 646 -21.01 9.53 -30.50
CA LEU A 646 -20.05 10.64 -30.52
C LEU A 646 -20.46 11.79 -29.61
N LYS A 647 -21.74 12.16 -29.58
CA LYS A 647 -22.29 13.18 -28.68
C LYS A 647 -22.09 12.83 -27.21
N ASN A 648 -22.15 11.54 -26.88
CA ASN A 648 -21.88 11.02 -25.54
C ASN A 648 -20.37 10.83 -25.25
N LYS A 649 -19.48 11.32 -26.13
CA LYS A 649 -18.02 11.20 -26.01
C LYS A 649 -17.52 9.75 -25.88
N CYS A 650 -18.25 8.78 -26.45
CA CYS A 650 -17.82 7.39 -26.52
C CYS A 650 -16.99 7.15 -27.78
N ASN A 651 -15.71 6.81 -27.62
CA ASN A 651 -14.80 6.64 -28.75
C ASN A 651 -15.11 5.36 -29.55
N PRO A 652 -15.36 5.46 -30.87
CA PRO A 652 -15.58 4.29 -31.72
C PRO A 652 -14.34 3.38 -31.82
N ASN A 653 -14.59 2.09 -32.00
CA ASN A 653 -13.56 1.08 -32.23
C ASN A 653 -13.64 0.50 -33.66
N ASP A 654 -12.66 -0.34 -34.01
CA ASP A 654 -12.56 -0.96 -35.34
C ASP A 654 -13.80 -1.75 -35.73
N VAL A 655 -14.45 -2.39 -34.77
CA VAL A 655 -15.68 -3.16 -34.98
C VAL A 655 -16.83 -2.23 -35.39
N THR A 656 -16.93 -1.05 -34.79
CA THR A 656 -17.93 -0.03 -35.12
C THR A 656 -17.73 0.48 -36.55
N PHE A 657 -16.49 0.79 -36.92
CA PHE A 657 -16.16 1.22 -38.28
C PHE A 657 -16.44 0.12 -39.30
N HIS A 658 -16.08 -1.13 -38.99
CA HIS A 658 -16.37 -2.26 -39.86
C HIS A 658 -17.87 -2.44 -40.09
N TYR A 659 -18.71 -2.36 -39.04
CA TYR A 659 -20.16 -2.48 -39.20
C TYR A 659 -20.77 -1.36 -40.05
N LEU A 660 -20.33 -0.12 -39.85
CA LEU A 660 -20.80 1.02 -40.64
C LEU A 660 -20.37 0.87 -42.10
N VAL A 661 -19.09 0.69 -42.37
CA VAL A 661 -18.59 0.55 -43.75
C VAL A 661 -19.30 -0.60 -44.46
N ASN A 662 -19.35 -1.78 -43.85
CA ASN A 662 -19.99 -2.96 -44.44
C ASN A 662 -21.51 -2.80 -44.62
N GLY A 663 -22.19 -2.08 -43.71
CA GLY A 663 -23.63 -1.82 -43.81
C GLY A 663 -23.96 -0.85 -44.95
N PHE A 664 -23.17 0.20 -45.10
CA PHE A 664 -23.40 1.23 -46.12
C PHE A 664 -22.91 0.83 -47.52
N THR A 665 -21.96 -0.11 -47.63
CA THR A 665 -21.46 -0.61 -48.93
C THR A 665 -22.35 -1.68 -49.55
N ASN A 666 -22.93 -2.57 -48.73
CA ASN A 666 -23.79 -3.68 -49.18
C ASN A 666 -25.24 -3.28 -49.52
N CYS A 667 -25.58 -1.98 -49.54
CA CYS A 667 -26.93 -1.51 -49.81
C CYS A 667 -27.27 -1.55 -51.32
N GLY A 668 -28.41 -2.13 -51.69
CA GLY A 668 -28.91 -2.17 -53.07
C GLY A 668 -29.46 -0.81 -53.55
N LEU A 669 -29.22 -0.46 -54.82
CA LEU A 669 -29.66 0.80 -55.46
C LEU A 669 -31.18 1.07 -55.36
N ALA A 670 -31.99 0.02 -55.22
CA ALA A 670 -33.45 0.10 -55.24
C ALA A 670 -34.08 0.57 -53.91
N GLU A 671 -33.40 0.45 -52.77
CA GLU A 671 -33.94 0.91 -51.47
C GLU A 671 -33.66 2.40 -51.20
N PHE A 672 -32.68 2.98 -51.88
CA PHE A 672 -32.34 4.42 -51.79
C PHE A 672 -33.43 5.32 -52.39
N SER A 673 -34.11 4.88 -53.46
CA SER A 673 -35.12 5.70 -54.15
C SER A 673 -36.48 5.73 -53.47
N LYS A 674 -36.82 4.77 -52.61
CA LYS A 674 -38.09 4.77 -51.87
C LYS A 674 -38.16 5.80 -50.73
N ARG A 675 -37.04 6.40 -50.33
CA ARG A 675 -36.97 7.27 -49.14
C ARG A 675 -37.07 8.77 -49.39
N LYS A 676 -37.07 9.23 -50.65
CA LYS A 676 -37.29 10.66 -50.95
C LYS A 676 -38.66 11.17 -50.50
N GLU A 677 -39.65 10.28 -50.33
CA GLU A 677 -41.04 10.67 -50.01
C GLU A 677 -41.40 10.57 -48.52
N GLU A 678 -40.61 9.91 -47.66
CA GLU A 678 -40.94 9.74 -46.22
C GLU A 678 -40.08 10.59 -45.27
N SER A 679 -39.08 11.32 -45.77
CA SER A 679 -38.04 11.96 -44.94
C SER A 679 -38.25 13.43 -44.57
N GLU A 680 -39.45 14.00 -44.74
CA GLU A 680 -39.67 15.42 -44.40
C GLU A 680 -39.72 15.73 -42.89
N GLN A 681 -39.78 14.71 -42.01
CA GLN A 681 -39.92 14.93 -40.56
C GLN A 681 -38.87 14.29 -39.65
N ARG A 682 -37.82 13.62 -40.16
CA ARG A 682 -36.78 13.01 -39.30
C ARG A 682 -35.47 13.78 -39.41
N HIS A 683 -34.87 14.10 -38.26
CA HIS A 683 -33.59 14.79 -38.12
C HIS A 683 -32.61 14.41 -39.23
N LYS A 684 -32.19 15.38 -40.05
CA LYS A 684 -31.10 15.21 -41.03
C LYS A 684 -29.86 14.77 -40.28
N SER A 685 -29.54 13.48 -40.35
CA SER A 685 -28.28 12.93 -39.85
C SER A 685 -27.16 13.49 -40.71
N MET A 686 -26.18 14.10 -40.04
CA MET A 686 -24.96 14.62 -40.66
C MET A 686 -24.22 13.53 -41.42
N PHE A 687 -24.12 12.33 -40.83
CA PHE A 687 -23.48 11.19 -41.46
C PHE A 687 -24.11 10.84 -42.82
N LEU A 688 -25.45 10.80 -42.89
CA LEU A 688 -26.16 10.51 -44.14
C LEU A 688 -26.03 11.63 -45.18
N ASP A 689 -26.12 12.89 -44.75
CA ASP A 689 -26.01 14.05 -45.63
C ASP A 689 -24.64 14.11 -46.33
N PHE A 690 -23.55 13.84 -45.60
CA PHE A 690 -22.22 13.74 -46.20
C PHE A 690 -22.08 12.49 -47.10
N PHE A 691 -22.59 11.34 -46.67
CA PHE A 691 -22.55 10.11 -47.45
C PHE A 691 -23.28 10.26 -48.80
N GLU A 692 -24.49 10.83 -48.80
CA GLU A 692 -25.28 11.08 -50.01
C GLU A 692 -24.60 12.06 -50.96
N THR A 693 -23.96 13.09 -50.40
CA THR A 693 -23.24 14.11 -51.21
C THR A 693 -21.99 13.53 -51.88
N MET A 694 -21.25 12.68 -51.17
CA MET A 694 -20.08 12.02 -51.75
C MET A 694 -20.46 11.02 -52.83
N ILE A 695 -21.60 10.33 -52.70
CA ILE A 695 -22.12 9.47 -53.76
C ILE A 695 -22.57 10.30 -54.97
N SER A 696 -23.24 11.44 -54.77
CA SER A 696 -23.63 12.31 -55.87
C SER A 696 -22.44 12.93 -56.61
N ASP A 697 -21.32 13.13 -55.90
CA ASP A 697 -20.06 13.62 -56.45
C ASP A 697 -19.24 12.51 -57.15
N GLY A 698 -19.73 11.26 -57.17
CA GLY A 698 -19.12 10.14 -57.90
C GLY A 698 -18.05 9.36 -57.15
N LEU A 699 -17.89 9.56 -55.84
CA LEU A 699 -16.94 8.78 -55.02
C LEU A 699 -17.46 7.34 -54.82
N ASP A 700 -16.53 6.37 -54.77
CA ASP A 700 -16.87 4.99 -54.45
C ASP A 700 -17.47 4.88 -53.04
N ARG A 701 -18.39 3.93 -52.86
CA ARG A 701 -19.17 3.78 -51.62
C ARG A 701 -18.30 3.47 -50.41
N ASN A 702 -17.21 2.74 -50.60
CA ASN A 702 -16.27 2.48 -49.50
C ASN A 702 -15.61 3.79 -49.04
N PHE A 703 -15.17 4.63 -49.98
CA PHE A 703 -14.57 5.93 -49.70
C PHE A 703 -15.59 6.87 -49.03
N ALA A 704 -16.81 6.96 -49.58
CA ALA A 704 -17.88 7.77 -49.00
C ALA A 704 -18.20 7.35 -47.54
N ALA A 705 -18.19 6.05 -47.24
CA ALA A 705 -18.44 5.55 -45.87
C ALA A 705 -17.30 5.92 -44.91
N TYR A 706 -16.04 5.67 -45.28
CA TYR A 706 -14.89 6.05 -44.45
C TYR A 706 -14.80 7.55 -44.22
N ASN A 707 -15.03 8.35 -45.26
CA ASN A 707 -14.99 9.80 -45.17
C ASN A 707 -16.13 10.36 -44.31
N SER A 708 -17.34 9.78 -44.39
CA SER A 708 -18.47 10.19 -43.54
C SER A 708 -18.17 9.92 -42.06
N ILE A 709 -17.49 8.82 -41.76
CA ILE A 709 -16.99 8.51 -40.42
C ILE A 709 -15.96 9.55 -39.97
N LEU A 710 -14.97 9.88 -40.83
CA LEU A 710 -13.92 10.87 -40.53
C LEU A 710 -14.52 12.27 -40.24
N VAL A 711 -15.47 12.72 -41.05
CA VAL A 711 -16.18 13.99 -40.88
C VAL A 711 -16.83 14.05 -39.50
N CYS A 712 -17.59 13.01 -39.13
CA CYS A 712 -18.27 12.95 -37.84
C CYS A 712 -17.29 12.93 -36.66
N LEU A 713 -16.20 12.17 -36.74
CA LEU A 713 -15.17 12.13 -35.69
C LEU A 713 -14.51 13.50 -35.47
N CYS A 714 -14.20 14.21 -36.55
CA CYS A 714 -13.54 15.52 -36.48
C CYS A 714 -14.48 16.61 -35.94
N LEU A 715 -15.78 16.57 -36.28
CA LEU A 715 -16.77 17.53 -35.77
C LEU A 715 -17.03 17.36 -34.26
N HIS A 716 -16.91 16.14 -33.74
CA HIS A 716 -17.10 15.79 -32.33
C HIS A 716 -15.82 15.80 -31.47
N ASP A 717 -14.74 16.47 -31.93
CA ASP A 717 -13.48 16.64 -31.19
C ASP A 717 -12.73 15.32 -30.90
N MET A 718 -12.83 14.32 -31.79
CA MET A 718 -12.15 13.02 -31.67
C MET A 718 -11.01 12.86 -32.70
N VAL A 719 -10.13 13.87 -32.80
CA VAL A 719 -9.09 13.97 -33.85
C VAL A 719 -8.08 12.83 -33.78
N ARG A 720 -7.70 12.39 -32.57
CA ARG A 720 -6.77 11.25 -32.39
C ARG A 720 -7.31 9.95 -32.98
N THR A 721 -8.59 9.68 -32.80
CA THR A 721 -9.26 8.49 -33.35
C THR A 721 -9.42 8.61 -34.87
N ALA A 722 -9.67 9.82 -35.38
CA ALA A 722 -9.69 10.09 -36.82
C ALA A 722 -8.33 9.84 -37.48
N LEU A 723 -7.22 10.28 -36.85
CA LEU A 723 -5.86 10.01 -37.33
C LEU A 723 -5.53 8.50 -37.34
N GLN A 724 -5.94 7.77 -36.30
CA GLN A 724 -5.78 6.31 -36.27
C GLN A 724 -6.58 5.60 -37.36
N LEU A 725 -7.78 6.09 -37.69
CA LEU A 725 -8.58 5.56 -38.79
C LEU A 725 -7.93 5.85 -40.14
N LEU A 726 -7.34 7.04 -40.32
CA LEU A 726 -6.60 7.41 -41.52
C LEU A 726 -5.39 6.49 -41.75
N ASP A 727 -4.60 6.21 -40.71
CA ASP A 727 -3.46 5.29 -40.85
C ASP A 727 -3.91 3.87 -41.24
N LYS A 728 -5.08 3.45 -40.78
CA LYS A 728 -5.71 2.19 -41.21
C LYS A 728 -6.21 2.24 -42.64
N MET A 729 -6.75 3.36 -43.09
CA MET A 729 -7.11 3.58 -44.51
C MET A 729 -5.87 3.44 -45.40
N LYS A 730 -4.75 4.06 -45.03
CA LYS A 730 -3.47 3.93 -45.75
C LYS A 730 -2.99 2.49 -45.83
N SER A 731 -3.11 1.72 -44.74
CA SER A 731 -2.74 0.29 -44.72
C SER A 731 -3.60 -0.59 -45.65
N LYS A 732 -4.79 -0.12 -46.03
CA LYS A 732 -5.70 -0.79 -46.97
C LYS A 732 -5.65 -0.20 -48.39
N SER A 733 -4.58 0.54 -48.73
CA SER A 733 -4.38 1.20 -50.02
C SER A 733 -5.36 2.33 -50.35
N PHE A 734 -6.02 2.92 -49.36
CA PHE A 734 -6.81 4.14 -49.52
C PHE A 734 -5.93 5.37 -49.24
N PHE A 735 -5.78 6.24 -50.24
CA PHE A 735 -5.00 7.48 -50.12
C PHE A 735 -5.85 8.65 -49.60
N MET A 736 -5.19 9.70 -49.12
CA MET A 736 -5.85 10.89 -48.61
C MET A 736 -6.55 11.64 -49.74
N ASP A 737 -7.87 11.82 -49.64
CA ASP A 737 -8.66 12.58 -50.59
C ASP A 737 -9.06 13.96 -50.05
N SER A 738 -9.66 14.74 -50.94
CA SER A 738 -10.18 16.09 -50.69
C SER A 738 -11.03 16.18 -49.41
N VAL A 739 -11.86 15.17 -49.13
CA VAL A 739 -12.77 15.14 -47.96
C VAL A 739 -12.02 14.76 -46.68
N SER A 740 -11.14 13.77 -46.74
CA SER A 740 -10.30 13.33 -45.61
C SER A 740 -9.40 14.47 -45.13
N PHE A 741 -8.79 15.20 -46.07
CA PHE A 741 -7.94 16.34 -45.76
C PHE A 741 -8.71 17.48 -45.09
N SER A 742 -9.87 17.88 -45.63
CA SER A 742 -10.71 18.92 -45.03
C SER A 742 -11.20 18.55 -43.63
N SER A 743 -11.64 17.31 -43.44
CA SER A 743 -12.13 16.81 -42.15
C SER A 743 -11.05 16.89 -41.07
N LEU A 744 -9.83 16.44 -41.40
CA LEU A 744 -8.72 16.41 -40.45
C LEU A 744 -8.17 17.82 -40.16
N LEU A 745 -8.05 18.66 -41.18
CA LEU A 745 -7.64 20.05 -40.98
C LEU A 745 -8.64 20.79 -40.09
N TYR A 746 -9.94 20.55 -40.29
CA TYR A 746 -10.99 21.07 -39.42
C TYR A 746 -10.80 20.62 -37.96
N GLY A 747 -10.63 19.31 -37.73
CA GLY A 747 -10.43 18.74 -36.39
C GLY A 747 -9.20 19.32 -35.68
N ILE A 748 -8.05 19.39 -36.35
CA ILE A 748 -6.79 19.93 -35.79
C ILE A 748 -6.91 21.41 -35.45
N CYS A 749 -7.63 22.18 -36.27
CA CYS A 749 -7.85 23.61 -36.02
C CYS A 749 -8.77 23.87 -34.82
N LYS A 750 -9.66 22.93 -34.50
CA LYS A 750 -10.57 23.00 -33.35
C LYS A 750 -9.90 22.64 -32.01
N GLU A 751 -8.88 21.76 -32.01
CA GLU A 751 -8.05 21.41 -30.84
C GLU A 751 -6.98 22.47 -30.46
N GLU A 752 -7.02 23.68 -31.02
CA GLU A 752 -6.03 24.77 -30.82
C GLU A 752 -4.56 24.46 -31.21
N ARG A 753 -4.27 23.29 -31.78
CA ARG A 753 -2.94 22.90 -32.28
C ARG A 753 -2.65 23.38 -33.71
N SER A 754 -3.13 24.59 -34.05
CA SER A 754 -3.10 25.12 -35.42
C SER A 754 -1.69 25.37 -35.98
N ARG A 755 -0.64 25.35 -35.15
CA ARG A 755 0.77 25.55 -35.60
C ARG A 755 1.48 24.27 -36.01
N GLU A 756 0.92 23.10 -35.68
CA GLU A 756 1.57 21.78 -35.88
C GLU A 756 0.92 20.94 -37.00
N TRP A 757 -0.10 21.46 -37.70
CA TRP A 757 -0.85 20.68 -38.70
C TRP A 757 0.04 20.18 -39.85
N ARG A 758 1.04 20.96 -40.28
CA ARG A 758 2.03 20.59 -41.31
C ARG A 758 2.91 19.40 -40.90
N ASN A 759 3.11 19.18 -39.60
CA ASN A 759 3.88 18.04 -39.09
C ASN A 759 3.02 16.77 -38.96
N LEU A 760 1.70 16.90 -38.96
CA LEU A 760 0.75 15.81 -38.71
C LEU A 760 0.05 15.31 -39.99
N ILE A 761 -0.06 16.16 -41.02
CA ILE A 761 -0.71 15.82 -42.29
C ILE A 761 0.23 16.23 -43.44
N PRO A 762 0.79 15.27 -44.21
CA PRO A 762 1.49 15.61 -45.45
C PRO A 762 0.47 16.03 -46.53
N CYS A 763 0.61 17.24 -47.08
CA CYS A 763 -0.18 17.69 -48.22
C CYS A 763 0.30 17.00 -49.50
N THR A 764 -0.52 16.12 -50.07
CA THR A 764 -0.25 15.43 -51.35
C THR A 764 -1.34 15.69 -52.40
N LEU A 765 -2.18 16.71 -52.21
CA LEU A 765 -3.37 16.97 -53.04
C LEU A 765 -3.05 17.89 -54.22
N ASN A 766 -3.69 17.63 -55.36
CA ASN A 766 -3.63 18.46 -56.57
C ASN A 766 -4.58 19.68 -56.47
N GLU A 767 -4.43 20.69 -57.34
CA GLU A 767 -5.22 21.94 -57.31
C GLU A 767 -6.75 21.70 -57.31
N ARG A 768 -7.24 20.81 -58.19
CA ARG A 768 -8.66 20.43 -58.25
C ARG A 768 -9.17 19.74 -56.98
N GLU A 769 -8.30 19.01 -56.28
CA GLU A 769 -8.64 18.32 -55.04
C GLU A 769 -8.64 19.29 -53.85
N LEU A 770 -7.82 20.34 -53.88
CA LEU A 770 -7.85 21.46 -52.94
C LEU A 770 -9.12 22.31 -53.11
N GLU A 771 -9.60 22.55 -54.33
CA GLU A 771 -10.89 23.23 -54.57
C GLU A 771 -12.09 22.39 -54.08
N GLY A 772 -12.05 21.08 -54.30
CA GLY A 772 -13.01 20.14 -53.68
C GLY A 772 -12.99 20.25 -52.15
N ALA A 773 -11.81 20.44 -51.57
CA ALA A 773 -11.60 20.40 -50.12
C ALA A 773 -12.31 21.62 -49.47
N VAL A 774 -12.25 22.77 -50.14
CA VAL A 774 -12.97 23.99 -49.75
C VAL A 774 -14.49 23.77 -49.78
N ARG A 775 -15.03 23.09 -50.80
CA ARG A 775 -16.47 22.81 -50.91
C ARG A 775 -16.98 21.96 -49.75
N TYR A 776 -16.24 20.92 -49.37
CA TYR A 776 -16.60 20.05 -48.25
C TYR A 776 -16.44 20.74 -46.88
N LEU A 777 -15.44 21.61 -46.73
CA LEU A 777 -15.26 22.40 -45.51
C LEU A 777 -16.39 23.42 -45.32
N LEU A 778 -16.84 24.09 -46.39
CA LEU A 778 -18.01 24.97 -46.36
C LEU A 778 -19.27 24.25 -45.90
N LYS A 779 -19.42 22.97 -46.28
CA LYS A 779 -20.54 22.14 -45.84
C LYS A 779 -20.41 21.76 -44.36
N MET A 780 -19.21 21.48 -43.86
CA MET A 780 -18.96 21.24 -42.43
C MET A 780 -19.28 22.47 -41.57
N ASP A 781 -18.99 23.67 -42.09
CA ASP A 781 -19.25 24.93 -41.38
C ASP A 781 -20.76 25.21 -41.17
N GLN A 782 -21.65 24.59 -41.95
CA GLN A 782 -23.11 24.69 -41.72
C GLN A 782 -23.56 24.03 -40.40
N TYR A 783 -22.74 23.12 -39.86
CA TYR A 783 -23.01 22.41 -38.61
C TYR A 783 -22.38 23.08 -37.38
N LEU A 784 -21.74 24.26 -37.54
CA LEU A 784 -21.21 25.07 -36.45
C LEU A 784 -22.30 25.94 -35.78
N PRO A 785 -22.13 26.29 -34.49
CA PRO A 785 -22.91 27.36 -33.88
C PRO A 785 -22.70 28.68 -34.64
N LYS A 786 -23.79 29.38 -34.99
CA LYS A 786 -23.75 30.63 -35.78
C LYS A 786 -22.73 31.62 -35.19
N GLY A 787 -21.71 31.97 -35.98
CA GLY A 787 -20.69 32.97 -35.64
C GLY A 787 -19.23 32.48 -35.58
N ALA A 788 -18.98 31.17 -35.66
CA ALA A 788 -17.61 30.64 -35.70
C ALA A 788 -17.12 30.47 -37.15
N THR A 789 -16.22 31.32 -37.63
CA THR A 789 -15.46 31.03 -38.88
C THR A 789 -14.31 30.09 -38.56
N SER A 790 -14.29 28.91 -39.18
CA SER A 790 -13.23 27.93 -39.03
C SER A 790 -11.85 28.50 -39.40
N LYS A 791 -10.86 28.41 -38.48
CA LYS A 791 -9.43 28.71 -38.80
C LYS A 791 -8.92 27.82 -39.93
N ALA A 792 -9.50 26.62 -40.12
CA ALA A 792 -9.15 25.72 -41.21
C ALA A 792 -9.51 26.29 -42.59
N MET A 793 -10.57 27.10 -42.70
CA MET A 793 -10.96 27.74 -43.96
C MET A 793 -9.90 28.73 -44.43
N LYS A 794 -9.37 29.55 -43.50
CA LYS A 794 -8.29 30.51 -43.79
C LYS A 794 -7.01 29.81 -44.23
N ILE A 795 -6.69 28.66 -43.61
CA ILE A 795 -5.50 27.87 -43.96
C ILE A 795 -5.66 27.23 -45.35
N LEU A 796 -6.82 26.62 -45.64
CA LEU A 796 -7.09 26.04 -46.97
C LEU A 796 -7.10 27.10 -48.08
N GLN A 797 -7.68 28.28 -47.84
CA GLN A 797 -7.65 29.40 -48.78
C GLN A 797 -6.22 29.87 -49.06
N SER A 798 -5.37 30.00 -48.04
CA SER A 798 -3.96 30.34 -48.24
C SER A 798 -3.19 29.27 -49.05
N LEU A 799 -3.51 27.98 -48.88
CA LEU A 799 -2.86 26.90 -49.63
C LEU A 799 -3.28 26.88 -51.11
N VAL A 800 -4.52 27.25 -51.42
CA VAL A 800 -5.01 27.41 -52.80
C VAL A 800 -4.40 28.65 -53.48
N GLU A 801 -4.17 29.72 -52.73
CA GLU A 801 -3.46 30.91 -53.23
C GLU A 801 -1.98 30.62 -53.48
N ASP A 802 -1.33 29.87 -52.57
CA ASP A 802 0.07 29.44 -52.71
C ASP A 802 0.27 28.50 -53.93
N SER A 803 -0.67 27.57 -54.21
CA SER A 803 -0.57 26.69 -55.39
C SER A 803 -0.70 27.45 -56.71
N LYS A 804 -1.59 28.45 -56.76
CA LYS A 804 -1.75 29.34 -57.93
C LYS A 804 -0.49 30.18 -58.22
N SER A 805 0.31 30.46 -57.20
CA SER A 805 1.59 31.18 -57.35
C SER A 805 2.71 30.31 -57.94
N TYR A 806 2.68 29.00 -57.72
CA TYR A 806 3.68 28.06 -58.24
C TYR A 806 3.45 27.72 -59.72
N ASP A 807 2.20 27.55 -60.16
CA ASP A 807 1.87 27.28 -61.57
C ASP A 807 2.20 28.48 -62.48
N GLN A 808 2.11 29.72 -61.98
CA GLN A 808 2.57 30.90 -62.73
C GLN A 808 4.10 30.93 -62.95
N VAL A 809 4.87 30.25 -62.10
CA VAL A 809 6.34 30.16 -62.22
C VAL A 809 6.77 29.00 -63.14
N GLU A 810 5.99 27.91 -63.22
CA GLU A 810 6.23 26.82 -64.18
C GLU A 810 5.80 27.17 -65.61
N ASP A 811 4.69 27.89 -65.81
CA ASP A 811 4.31 28.40 -67.13
C ASP A 811 5.34 29.39 -67.71
N HIS A 812 6.05 30.13 -66.85
CA HIS A 812 7.18 30.96 -67.28
C HIS A 812 8.47 30.19 -67.59
N ARG A 813 8.59 28.91 -67.16
CA ARG A 813 9.74 28.05 -67.47
C ARG A 813 9.54 27.17 -68.71
N ILE A 814 8.31 26.90 -69.11
CA ILE A 814 8.01 26.11 -70.32
C ILE A 814 8.00 27.01 -71.59
N SER A 815 7.91 28.33 -71.47
CA SER A 815 8.10 29.26 -72.59
C SER A 815 9.57 29.56 -72.96
N ILE A 816 10.57 28.97 -72.26
CA ILE A 816 12.00 29.18 -72.54
C ILE A 816 12.77 27.84 -72.62
N ARG A 817 12.21 26.81 -73.25
CA ARG A 817 13.00 25.65 -73.70
C ARG A 817 12.65 25.20 -75.10
#